data_AF-L8M7R6-F1
#
_entry.id   AF-L8M7R6-F1
#
_cell.length_a   1.000
_cell.length_b   1.000
_cell.length_c   1.000
_cell.angle_alpha   90.00
_cell.angle_beta   90.00
_cell.angle_gamma   90.00
#
_symmetry.space_group_name_H-M   'P 1'
#
loop_
_entity.id
_entity.type
_entity.pdbx_description
1 polymer ?
#
loop_
_entity_poly.entity_id
_entity_poly.type
_entity_poly.pdbx_seq_one_letter_code
_entity_poly.pdbx_strand_id
1 'polypeptide(L)'
;MDGLLKKIFPLQCLIRNEILLLDKNNLAREQDKAREISEMGRNWAIAIGINIYENLSSLKYAKRDAEAIADWFGQDAKFDQVFLFTADSPAIEQTNPPIPTSPTYGHLRRFLRAQFENIERPLLKPEDNLWFFFAGHGLRHRDKDYLMLCDSDPGDVEHTAISVEYVTQRLRRSGADNVVLFLDACRDQGSRDGVGIGREQHQGVITFYSCTANQKSWEFDELQHGSFTYALLEGLRIQGEANCATVERLNQYLRHYVPRLNARYGKDAQNPYLKAEPPYKMYFILLEQSATLKDVEPLKYQASLAENESNLLLAEQLWIRILAVSRGDLDAIKAIQRIAVKRIVKPQSLTQEPASSTSESESANLPRGVEVETSENEIRREEQHQENLEQFAARREAEAIEQREQEKIRQQQQEEAERLRKREAAKYQQEQEEQRTRQQKEAERLQRKQEETERLQQQRKLQRRRRQEVITTSAPITRKQFLKWAGFGSAGLVTAFVISEIVKDQPSTDNLTESTKSPTPQSKPESKTTHISVDELDAFKFETVMVDQKGEIVERANKQAKFFKEDLGNSINLEMVSIPGGKFMMGSPEGKGQDSEKPQHEVTVQPFFMGKFQITQAQYQEVMNNNPSHFKGNDLPVEQVSWEDAVEFCQRISEKTGNKYRLPTEAEWEYACRAVTTTPFHFGETITTNLANYDGNNTFASEPQGEYRKQTTTVGSFTPNAFGLYDMHGNVWEWCQDNWHDNYENAPKDGSAWLSGSGSKKVIRGGSWNSLPIDCRSAARYFTYPEIAFNNAFGFRVVCMVPRIL
;
A
#
# COMPACT_ATOMS: atom_id res chain seq x y z
N MET A 1 -66.02 -41.44 1.88
CA MET A 1 -65.12 -41.18 0.74
C MET A 1 -63.81 -41.95 0.96
N ASP A 2 -63.82 -43.28 0.78
CA ASP A 2 -62.70 -44.16 1.23
C ASP A 2 -61.84 -44.74 0.09
N GLY A 3 -62.08 -44.34 -1.17
CA GLY A 3 -61.44 -44.90 -2.36
C GLY A 3 -60.30 -44.08 -2.98
N LEU A 4 -60.18 -42.79 -2.65
CA LEU A 4 -59.27 -41.85 -3.32
C LEU A 4 -57.96 -41.58 -2.55
N LEU A 5 -58.00 -41.61 -1.21
CA LEU A 5 -56.82 -41.36 -0.36
C LEU A 5 -55.76 -42.48 -0.40
N LYS A 6 -56.09 -43.68 -0.90
CA LYS A 6 -55.13 -44.79 -1.05
C LYS A 6 -54.33 -44.81 -2.37
N LYS A 7 -54.53 -43.85 -3.28
CA LYS A 7 -53.79 -43.77 -4.55
C LYS A 7 -52.76 -42.63 -4.66
N ILE A 8 -52.76 -41.66 -3.74
CA ILE A 8 -51.92 -40.44 -3.86
C ILE A 8 -50.57 -40.58 -3.13
N PHE A 9 -50.51 -41.34 -2.03
CA PHE A 9 -49.27 -41.53 -1.25
C PHE A 9 -48.09 -42.16 -2.02
N PRO A 10 -48.26 -43.11 -2.96
CA PRO A 10 -47.13 -43.64 -3.73
C PRO A 10 -46.51 -42.63 -4.71
N LEU A 11 -47.32 -41.74 -5.32
CA LEU A 11 -46.83 -40.77 -6.30
C LEU A 11 -45.99 -39.66 -5.66
N GLN A 12 -46.36 -39.17 -4.47
CA GLN A 12 -45.57 -38.14 -3.79
C GLN A 12 -44.17 -38.64 -3.36
N CYS A 13 -44.03 -39.92 -2.98
CA CYS A 13 -42.71 -40.49 -2.71
C CYS A 13 -41.88 -40.73 -3.99
N LEU A 14 -42.51 -41.13 -5.09
CA LEU A 14 -41.83 -41.28 -6.39
C LEU A 14 -41.35 -39.92 -6.93
N ILE A 15 -42.23 -38.91 -6.98
CA ILE A 15 -41.89 -37.56 -7.44
C ILE A 15 -40.84 -36.90 -6.53
N ARG A 16 -40.94 -37.06 -5.20
CA ARG A 16 -39.93 -36.49 -4.27
C ARG A 16 -38.57 -37.18 -4.39
N ASN A 17 -38.54 -38.49 -4.66
CA ASN A 17 -37.29 -39.20 -4.94
C ASN A 17 -36.73 -38.90 -6.33
N GLU A 18 -37.57 -38.80 -7.37
CA GLU A 18 -37.13 -38.39 -8.72
C GLU A 18 -36.62 -36.95 -8.73
N ILE A 19 -37.25 -36.02 -8.00
CA ILE A 19 -36.75 -34.65 -7.83
C ILE A 19 -35.44 -34.66 -7.03
N LEU A 20 -35.32 -35.41 -5.93
CA LEU A 20 -34.05 -35.53 -5.18
C LEU A 20 -32.94 -36.25 -5.97
N LEU A 21 -33.28 -37.14 -6.91
CA LEU A 21 -32.33 -37.78 -7.82
C LEU A 21 -31.96 -36.85 -8.98
N LEU A 22 -32.90 -36.08 -9.53
CA LEU A 22 -32.63 -35.04 -10.54
C LEU A 22 -31.79 -33.91 -9.96
N ASP A 23 -32.05 -33.49 -8.72
CA ASP A 23 -31.31 -32.44 -8.02
C ASP A 23 -29.91 -32.92 -7.63
N LYS A 24 -29.75 -34.18 -7.17
CA LYS A 24 -28.42 -34.76 -6.96
C LYS A 24 -27.66 -35.06 -8.25
N ASN A 25 -28.33 -35.46 -9.34
CA ASN A 25 -27.69 -35.71 -10.63
C ASN A 25 -27.36 -34.41 -11.36
N ASN A 26 -28.15 -33.33 -11.17
CA ASN A 26 -27.78 -31.98 -11.59
C ASN A 26 -26.65 -31.44 -10.72
N LEU A 27 -26.69 -31.58 -9.40
CA LEU A 27 -25.59 -31.16 -8.54
C LEU A 27 -24.30 -31.93 -8.86
N ALA A 28 -24.37 -33.23 -9.15
CA ALA A 28 -23.23 -34.01 -9.61
C ALA A 28 -22.76 -33.59 -11.01
N ARG A 29 -23.67 -33.35 -11.98
CA ARG A 29 -23.30 -32.83 -13.31
C ARG A 29 -22.76 -31.41 -13.29
N GLU A 30 -23.25 -30.55 -12.41
CA GLU A 30 -22.75 -29.18 -12.24
C GLU A 30 -21.48 -29.16 -11.38
N GLN A 31 -21.25 -30.14 -10.50
CA GLN A 31 -19.95 -30.37 -9.84
C GLN A 31 -18.92 -30.98 -10.80
N ASP A 32 -19.33 -31.86 -11.71
CA ASP A 32 -18.46 -32.41 -12.74
C ASP A 32 -18.21 -31.38 -13.86
N LYS A 33 -19.17 -30.52 -14.20
CA LYS A 33 -18.90 -29.29 -14.97
C LYS A 33 -18.00 -28.32 -14.21
N ALA A 34 -18.18 -28.12 -12.90
CA ALA A 34 -17.27 -27.29 -12.12
C ALA A 34 -15.86 -27.92 -12.02
N ARG A 35 -15.74 -29.25 -12.19
CA ARG A 35 -14.46 -29.95 -12.38
C ARG A 35 -13.89 -29.78 -13.79
N GLU A 36 -14.72 -29.80 -14.84
CA GLU A 36 -14.30 -29.50 -16.23
C GLU A 36 -13.92 -28.00 -16.39
N ILE A 37 -14.61 -27.10 -15.71
CA ILE A 37 -14.29 -25.66 -15.59
C ILE A 37 -13.05 -25.46 -14.68
N SER A 38 -12.72 -26.46 -13.85
CA SER A 38 -11.49 -26.52 -13.03
C SER A 38 -10.34 -27.25 -13.75
N GLU A 39 -10.33 -27.31 -15.09
CA GLU A 39 -9.05 -27.34 -15.80
C GLU A 39 -8.28 -26.07 -15.41
N MET A 40 -7.16 -26.23 -14.70
CA MET A 40 -6.36 -25.09 -14.23
C MET A 40 -5.88 -24.26 -15.43
N GLY A 41 -5.97 -22.93 -15.29
CA GLY A 41 -5.50 -21.99 -16.32
C GLY A 41 -4.03 -22.23 -16.64
N ARG A 42 -3.69 -22.21 -17.93
CA ARG A 42 -2.33 -22.46 -18.41
C ARG A 42 -1.43 -21.28 -18.09
N ASN A 43 -0.20 -21.59 -17.72
CA ASN A 43 0.81 -20.60 -17.36
C ASN A 43 1.90 -20.57 -18.43
N TRP A 44 1.95 -19.49 -19.21
CA TRP A 44 2.93 -19.29 -20.27
C TRP A 44 3.91 -18.17 -19.89
N ALA A 45 5.19 -18.33 -20.24
CA ALA A 45 6.22 -17.34 -19.96
C ALA A 45 7.13 -17.07 -21.16
N ILE A 46 7.60 -15.83 -21.25
CA ILE A 46 8.67 -15.38 -22.15
C ILE A 46 9.73 -14.71 -21.27
N ALA A 47 10.97 -15.16 -21.34
CA ALA A 47 12.10 -14.57 -20.63
C ALA A 47 13.18 -14.15 -21.63
N ILE A 48 13.65 -12.90 -21.53
CA ILE A 48 14.62 -12.32 -22.45
C ILE A 48 15.77 -11.72 -21.64
N GLY A 49 17.01 -12.09 -21.97
CA GLY A 49 18.21 -11.65 -21.23
C GLY A 49 19.38 -11.36 -22.16
N ILE A 50 19.88 -10.12 -22.13
CA ILE A 50 20.84 -9.61 -23.12
C ILE A 50 22.07 -9.02 -22.44
N ASN A 51 23.19 -9.73 -22.52
CA ASN A 51 24.50 -9.24 -22.05
C ASN A 51 25.27 -8.48 -23.12
N ILE A 52 25.24 -8.95 -24.37
CA ILE A 52 26.10 -8.45 -25.46
C ILE A 52 25.23 -7.71 -26.47
N TYR A 53 25.70 -6.53 -26.85
CA TYR A 53 25.05 -5.62 -27.79
C TYR A 53 26.03 -5.19 -28.87
N GLU A 54 25.56 -4.93 -30.08
CA GLU A 54 26.37 -4.45 -31.20
C GLU A 54 26.70 -2.95 -31.04
N ASN A 55 25.72 -2.13 -30.65
CA ASN A 55 25.82 -0.66 -30.59
C ASN A 55 25.64 -0.07 -29.18
N LEU A 56 25.63 -0.90 -28.13
CA LEU A 56 25.45 -0.50 -26.72
C LEU A 56 26.52 -1.15 -25.82
N SER A 57 26.70 -0.58 -24.63
CA SER A 57 27.58 -1.13 -23.60
C SER A 57 27.08 -2.49 -23.07
N SER A 58 27.93 -3.50 -23.02
CA SER A 58 27.57 -4.83 -22.48
C SER A 58 27.15 -4.80 -21.00
N LEU A 59 26.25 -5.72 -20.64
CA LEU A 59 25.82 -6.05 -19.28
C LEU A 59 26.43 -7.39 -18.84
N LYS A 60 26.42 -7.69 -17.53
CA LYS A 60 27.07 -8.88 -16.96
C LYS A 60 26.12 -10.04 -16.70
N TYR A 61 24.92 -9.78 -16.19
CA TYR A 61 24.05 -10.79 -15.59
C TYR A 61 22.64 -10.84 -16.19
N ALA A 62 22.22 -9.86 -16.99
CA ALA A 62 20.94 -9.87 -17.70
C ALA A 62 20.59 -11.19 -18.43
N LYS A 63 21.55 -11.87 -19.08
CA LYS A 63 21.37 -13.22 -19.62
C LYS A 63 20.96 -14.22 -18.53
N ARG A 64 21.74 -14.27 -17.45
CA ARG A 64 21.58 -15.21 -16.32
C ARG A 64 20.33 -14.92 -15.49
N ASP A 65 19.93 -13.66 -15.41
CA ASP A 65 18.67 -13.23 -14.84
C ASP A 65 17.48 -13.85 -15.59
N ALA A 66 17.49 -13.81 -16.92
CA ALA A 66 16.47 -14.46 -17.74
C ALA A 66 16.51 -16.00 -17.67
N GLU A 67 17.70 -16.61 -17.61
CA GLU A 67 17.86 -18.05 -17.41
C GLU A 67 17.28 -18.50 -16.07
N ALA A 68 17.63 -17.83 -14.96
CA ALA A 68 17.13 -18.17 -13.63
C ALA A 68 15.62 -17.96 -13.46
N ILE A 69 15.06 -16.94 -14.13
CA ILE A 69 13.61 -16.72 -14.18
C ILE A 69 12.91 -17.79 -15.03
N ALA A 70 13.48 -18.18 -16.18
CA ALA A 70 12.94 -19.25 -17.02
C ALA A 70 13.00 -20.63 -16.32
N ASP A 71 14.10 -20.91 -15.63
CA ASP A 71 14.24 -22.10 -14.78
C ASP A 71 13.20 -22.10 -13.66
N TRP A 72 13.01 -20.98 -12.96
CA TRP A 72 11.97 -20.88 -11.93
C TRP A 72 10.56 -21.11 -12.50
N PHE A 73 10.24 -20.54 -13.68
CA PHE A 73 8.96 -20.79 -14.34
C PHE A 73 8.73 -22.28 -14.65
N GLY A 74 9.71 -22.96 -15.26
CA GLY A 74 9.57 -24.37 -15.64
C GLY A 74 9.69 -25.35 -14.47
N GLN A 75 10.61 -25.09 -13.52
CA GLN A 75 11.00 -26.03 -12.48
C GLN A 75 10.23 -25.83 -11.16
N ASP A 76 10.09 -24.59 -10.68
CA ASP A 76 9.41 -24.31 -9.41
C ASP A 76 7.90 -24.07 -9.63
N ALA A 77 7.56 -23.17 -10.56
CA ALA A 77 6.18 -22.73 -10.80
C ALA A 77 5.38 -23.61 -11.79
N LYS A 78 6.05 -24.56 -12.46
CA LYS A 78 5.45 -25.54 -13.39
C LYS A 78 4.63 -24.92 -14.53
N PHE A 79 5.14 -23.87 -15.14
CA PHE A 79 4.54 -23.25 -16.33
C PHE A 79 4.50 -24.24 -17.50
N ASP A 80 3.35 -24.31 -18.19
CA ASP A 80 3.10 -25.20 -19.33
C ASP A 80 4.05 -24.94 -20.50
N GLN A 81 4.44 -23.69 -20.70
CA GLN A 81 5.33 -23.28 -21.77
C GLN A 81 6.20 -22.10 -21.34
N VAL A 82 7.52 -22.24 -21.51
CA VAL A 82 8.50 -21.18 -21.28
C VAL A 82 9.28 -20.96 -22.57
N PHE A 83 9.44 -19.70 -22.99
CA PHE A 83 10.26 -19.29 -24.14
C PHE A 83 11.43 -18.45 -23.64
N LEU A 84 12.66 -18.93 -23.84
CA LEU A 84 13.88 -18.23 -23.44
C LEU A 84 14.56 -17.60 -24.68
N PHE A 85 14.90 -16.32 -24.58
CA PHE A 85 15.65 -15.57 -25.58
C PHE A 85 16.97 -15.05 -25.00
N THR A 86 18.06 -15.76 -25.27
CA THR A 86 19.43 -15.39 -24.91
C THR A 86 20.36 -15.59 -26.12
N ALA A 87 21.64 -15.23 -26.01
CA ALA A 87 22.59 -15.34 -27.13
C ALA A 87 22.78 -16.78 -27.66
N ASP A 88 22.47 -17.78 -26.83
CA ASP A 88 22.76 -19.21 -27.03
C ASP A 88 21.58 -20.13 -26.67
N SER A 89 20.37 -19.58 -26.46
CA SER A 89 19.16 -20.39 -26.29
C SER A 89 18.81 -21.17 -27.57
N PRO A 90 18.19 -22.37 -27.46
CA PRO A 90 17.79 -23.16 -28.63
C PRO A 90 16.61 -22.52 -29.38
N ALA A 91 16.54 -22.78 -30.69
CA ALA A 91 15.44 -22.31 -31.52
C ALA A 91 14.10 -23.01 -31.19
N ILE A 92 12.99 -22.35 -31.47
CA ILE A 92 11.63 -22.87 -31.25
C ILE A 92 11.27 -23.80 -32.42
N GLU A 93 11.45 -25.10 -32.21
CA GLU A 93 11.27 -26.16 -33.22
C GLU A 93 9.80 -26.41 -33.61
N GLN A 94 8.84 -26.00 -32.79
CA GLN A 94 7.39 -26.15 -33.04
C GLN A 94 6.86 -25.30 -34.22
N THR A 95 7.75 -24.67 -34.98
CA THR A 95 7.44 -23.79 -36.11
C THR A 95 8.24 -24.21 -37.34
N ASN A 96 7.66 -24.06 -38.54
CA ASN A 96 8.34 -24.40 -39.80
C ASN A 96 8.45 -23.18 -40.72
N PRO A 97 9.66 -22.68 -41.04
CA PRO A 97 10.94 -23.07 -40.44
C PRO A 97 11.04 -22.63 -38.96
N PRO A 98 11.92 -23.24 -38.15
CA PRO A 98 12.09 -22.85 -36.74
C PRO A 98 12.31 -21.34 -36.54
N ILE A 99 11.94 -20.84 -35.37
CA ILE A 99 12.17 -19.45 -34.96
C ILE A 99 13.43 -19.40 -34.09
N PRO A 100 14.52 -18.75 -34.54
CA PRO A 100 15.69 -18.51 -33.69
C PRO A 100 15.32 -17.65 -32.48
N THR A 101 16.00 -17.87 -31.37
CA THR A 101 15.76 -17.22 -30.09
C THR A 101 16.87 -16.26 -29.66
N SER A 102 17.90 -16.05 -30.51
CA SER A 102 18.84 -14.95 -30.28
C SER A 102 18.07 -13.60 -30.30
N PRO A 103 18.28 -12.72 -29.30
CA PRO A 103 17.37 -11.62 -28.99
C PRO A 103 17.58 -10.40 -29.90
N THR A 104 17.37 -10.61 -31.20
CA THR A 104 17.37 -9.57 -32.24
C THR A 104 15.97 -9.02 -32.48
N TYR A 105 15.88 -7.81 -33.04
CA TYR A 105 14.61 -7.20 -33.48
C TYR A 105 13.86 -8.10 -34.45
N GLY A 106 14.57 -8.66 -35.44
CA GLY A 106 13.99 -9.56 -36.43
C GLY A 106 13.38 -10.82 -35.81
N HIS A 107 14.09 -11.47 -34.89
CA HIS A 107 13.66 -12.72 -34.27
C HIS A 107 12.50 -12.53 -33.29
N LEU A 108 12.62 -11.57 -32.36
CA LEU A 108 11.58 -11.33 -31.35
C LEU A 108 10.27 -10.84 -32.01
N ARG A 109 10.36 -9.95 -33.00
CA ARG A 109 9.18 -9.49 -33.75
C ARG A 109 8.56 -10.61 -34.59
N ARG A 110 9.36 -11.52 -35.17
CA ARG A 110 8.85 -12.72 -35.86
C ARG A 110 8.12 -13.65 -34.89
N PHE A 111 8.68 -13.88 -33.70
CA PHE A 111 8.07 -14.69 -32.64
C PHE A 111 6.73 -14.12 -32.17
N LEU A 112 6.71 -12.86 -31.71
CA LEU A 112 5.49 -12.22 -31.19
C LEU A 112 4.37 -12.16 -32.23
N ARG A 113 4.70 -12.00 -33.52
CA ARG A 113 3.74 -12.12 -34.62
C ARG A 113 3.26 -13.56 -34.83
N ALA A 114 4.17 -14.53 -34.87
CA ALA A 114 3.82 -15.92 -35.13
C ALA A 114 2.90 -16.50 -34.04
N GLN A 115 3.10 -16.10 -32.78
CA GLN A 115 2.28 -16.56 -31.65
C GLN A 115 0.99 -15.72 -31.48
N PHE A 116 1.07 -14.38 -31.54
CA PHE A 116 0.02 -13.50 -31.01
C PHE A 116 -0.59 -12.52 -32.04
N GLU A 117 -0.49 -12.79 -33.35
CA GLU A 117 -1.20 -12.00 -34.37
C GLU A 117 -2.65 -12.48 -34.62
N ASN A 118 -2.93 -13.78 -34.41
CA ASN A 118 -4.21 -14.38 -34.79
C ASN A 118 -5.32 -14.14 -33.73
N ILE A 119 -6.21 -13.20 -34.02
CA ILE A 119 -7.34 -12.82 -33.15
C ILE A 119 -8.51 -13.81 -33.25
N GLU A 120 -8.67 -14.52 -34.37
CA GLU A 120 -9.79 -15.46 -34.57
C GLU A 120 -9.62 -16.78 -33.80
N ARG A 121 -8.36 -17.13 -33.49
CA ARG A 121 -7.99 -18.29 -32.66
C ARG A 121 -6.84 -17.90 -31.72
N PRO A 122 -7.14 -17.21 -30.60
CA PRO A 122 -6.15 -16.94 -29.58
C PRO A 122 -5.54 -18.25 -29.04
N LEU A 123 -4.26 -18.22 -28.69
CA LEU A 123 -3.54 -19.38 -28.15
C LEU A 123 -3.95 -19.71 -26.71
N LEU A 124 -4.30 -18.67 -25.96
CA LEU A 124 -4.66 -18.70 -24.55
C LEU A 124 -6.12 -18.26 -24.39
N LYS A 125 -6.71 -18.62 -23.25
CA LYS A 125 -8.07 -18.26 -22.85
C LYS A 125 -8.05 -17.25 -21.69
N PRO A 126 -9.17 -16.59 -21.35
CA PRO A 126 -9.21 -15.62 -20.24
C PRO A 126 -8.74 -16.18 -18.89
N GLU A 127 -8.86 -17.49 -18.68
CA GLU A 127 -8.43 -18.19 -17.46
C GLU A 127 -6.89 -18.38 -17.39
N ASP A 128 -6.20 -18.28 -18.52
CA ASP A 128 -4.74 -18.49 -18.63
C ASP A 128 -3.94 -17.23 -18.22
N ASN A 129 -2.67 -17.45 -17.88
CA ASN A 129 -1.73 -16.41 -17.48
C ASN A 129 -0.54 -16.34 -18.46
N LEU A 130 -0.09 -15.13 -18.81
CA LEU A 130 1.05 -14.90 -19.70
C LEU A 130 2.04 -13.91 -19.07
N TRP A 131 3.21 -14.40 -18.69
CA TRP A 131 4.26 -13.62 -18.05
C TRP A 131 5.37 -13.27 -19.04
N PHE A 132 5.86 -12.04 -18.99
CA PHE A 132 6.92 -11.53 -19.86
C PHE A 132 8.01 -10.88 -18.99
N PHE A 133 9.19 -11.46 -18.98
CA PHE A 133 10.37 -10.97 -18.28
C PHE A 133 11.41 -10.46 -19.29
N PHE A 134 11.95 -9.28 -19.05
CA PHE A 134 13.05 -8.71 -19.83
C PHE A 134 14.11 -8.16 -18.89
N ALA A 135 15.36 -8.60 -19.08
CA ALA A 135 16.56 -8.00 -18.50
C ALA A 135 17.49 -7.49 -19.62
N GLY A 136 17.84 -6.20 -19.56
CA GLY A 136 18.63 -5.55 -20.60
C GLY A 136 18.62 -4.02 -20.53
N HIS A 137 19.06 -3.35 -21.59
CA HIS A 137 18.89 -1.90 -21.73
C HIS A 137 17.46 -1.53 -22.13
N GLY A 138 16.94 -0.46 -21.54
CA GLY A 138 15.72 0.22 -21.96
C GLY A 138 16.03 1.66 -22.37
N LEU A 139 15.24 2.21 -23.28
CA LEU A 139 15.39 3.58 -23.76
C LEU A 139 14.02 4.23 -24.00
N ARG A 140 13.85 5.49 -23.59
CA ARG A 140 12.68 6.27 -23.98
C ARG A 140 13.05 7.18 -25.16
N HIS A 141 12.27 7.13 -26.22
CA HIS A 141 12.47 7.94 -27.43
C HIS A 141 11.12 8.47 -27.91
N ARG A 142 11.01 9.78 -28.17
CA ARG A 142 9.77 10.45 -28.63
C ARG A 142 8.53 10.04 -27.83
N ASP A 143 8.66 10.14 -26.51
CA ASP A 143 7.64 9.74 -25.52
C ASP A 143 7.17 8.28 -25.53
N LYS A 144 7.87 7.40 -26.25
CA LYS A 144 7.66 5.95 -26.24
C LYS A 144 8.79 5.19 -25.57
N ASP A 145 8.42 4.10 -24.92
CA ASP A 145 9.28 3.23 -24.14
C ASP A 145 9.73 2.04 -25.00
N TYR A 146 11.04 1.81 -25.11
CA TYR A 146 11.63 0.74 -25.94
C TYR A 146 12.51 -0.20 -25.11
N LEU A 147 12.44 -1.49 -25.45
CA LEU A 147 13.39 -2.51 -25.01
C LEU A 147 14.48 -2.63 -26.08
N MET A 148 15.74 -2.44 -25.68
CA MET A 148 16.87 -2.51 -26.59
C MET A 148 17.31 -3.97 -26.74
N LEU A 149 17.39 -4.41 -28.00
CA LEU A 149 17.74 -5.75 -28.43
C LEU A 149 19.21 -5.79 -28.86
N CYS A 150 19.79 -6.97 -29.06
CA CYS A 150 21.25 -7.08 -29.24
C CYS A 150 21.76 -6.38 -30.52
N ASP A 151 20.89 -6.25 -31.53
CA ASP A 151 21.09 -5.54 -32.81
C ASP A 151 20.54 -4.10 -32.81
N SER A 152 20.05 -3.58 -31.68
CA SER A 152 19.52 -2.21 -31.63
C SER A 152 20.59 -1.14 -31.81
N ASP A 153 20.27 -0.10 -32.57
CA ASP A 153 21.07 1.11 -32.77
C ASP A 153 20.40 2.30 -32.03
N PRO A 154 21.08 2.93 -31.05
CA PRO A 154 20.60 4.16 -30.41
C PRO A 154 20.35 5.33 -31.37
N GLY A 155 20.93 5.30 -32.59
CA GLY A 155 20.66 6.24 -33.67
C GLY A 155 19.35 6.01 -34.43
N ASP A 156 18.80 4.78 -34.41
CA ASP A 156 17.56 4.40 -35.10
C ASP A 156 16.67 3.50 -34.22
N VAL A 157 16.26 4.04 -33.08
CA VAL A 157 15.47 3.34 -32.05
C VAL A 157 14.12 2.83 -32.60
N GLU A 158 13.47 3.61 -33.47
CA GLU A 158 12.12 3.28 -33.98
C GLU A 158 12.09 2.05 -34.89
N HIS A 159 13.22 1.70 -35.51
CA HIS A 159 13.30 0.58 -36.46
C HIS A 159 14.16 -0.60 -35.95
N THR A 160 15.03 -0.37 -34.97
CA THR A 160 15.97 -1.39 -34.45
C THR A 160 15.69 -1.83 -33.01
N ALA A 161 14.87 -1.10 -32.24
CA ALA A 161 14.41 -1.49 -30.91
C ALA A 161 12.90 -1.82 -30.91
N ILE A 162 12.43 -2.55 -29.89
CA ILE A 162 11.02 -2.95 -29.81
C ILE A 162 10.28 -2.12 -28.75
N SER A 163 9.20 -1.44 -29.12
CA SER A 163 8.42 -0.65 -28.16
C SER A 163 7.66 -1.54 -27.18
N VAL A 164 7.60 -1.14 -25.91
CA VAL A 164 6.80 -1.80 -24.86
C VAL A 164 5.32 -1.76 -25.24
N GLU A 165 4.87 -0.70 -25.91
CA GLU A 165 3.53 -0.63 -26.52
C GLU A 165 3.29 -1.78 -27.51
N TYR A 166 4.21 -2.06 -28.44
CA TYR A 166 4.05 -3.17 -29.37
C TYR A 166 4.04 -4.53 -28.65
N VAL A 167 4.93 -4.73 -27.66
CA VAL A 167 4.98 -5.96 -26.86
C VAL A 167 3.65 -6.17 -26.14
N THR A 168 3.17 -5.19 -25.37
CA THR A 168 1.91 -5.28 -24.61
C THR A 168 0.70 -5.50 -25.53
N GLN A 169 0.61 -4.80 -26.67
CA GLN A 169 -0.43 -5.04 -27.68
C GLN A 169 -0.42 -6.47 -28.23
N ARG A 170 0.75 -7.10 -28.38
CA ARG A 170 0.86 -8.51 -28.79
C ARG A 170 0.47 -9.45 -27.68
N LEU A 171 1.02 -9.29 -26.48
CA LEU A 171 0.70 -10.16 -25.34
C LEU A 171 -0.80 -10.16 -25.00
N ARG A 172 -1.49 -9.01 -25.12
CA ARG A 172 -2.96 -8.93 -24.95
C ARG A 172 -3.77 -9.66 -26.02
N ARG A 173 -3.21 -9.88 -27.22
CA ARG A 173 -3.86 -10.69 -28.27
C ARG A 173 -3.65 -12.19 -28.08
N SER A 174 -2.89 -12.61 -27.07
CA SER A 174 -2.76 -14.05 -26.73
C SER A 174 -4.08 -14.67 -26.31
N GLY A 175 -4.99 -13.90 -25.71
CA GLY A 175 -6.26 -14.33 -25.13
C GLY A 175 -6.23 -14.49 -23.59
N ALA A 176 -5.04 -14.49 -22.97
CA ALA A 176 -4.89 -14.46 -21.52
C ALA A 176 -5.39 -13.14 -20.92
N ASP A 177 -6.15 -13.19 -19.82
CA ASP A 177 -6.52 -12.00 -19.06
C ASP A 177 -5.39 -11.56 -18.11
N ASN A 178 -4.61 -12.49 -17.57
CA ASN A 178 -3.50 -12.14 -16.67
C ASN A 178 -2.18 -11.99 -17.44
N VAL A 179 -2.00 -10.84 -18.08
CA VAL A 179 -0.74 -10.48 -18.74
C VAL A 179 0.14 -9.67 -17.78
N VAL A 180 1.27 -10.24 -17.39
CA VAL A 180 2.19 -9.69 -16.37
C VAL A 180 3.57 -9.43 -16.98
N LEU A 181 4.06 -8.20 -16.88
CA LEU A 181 5.38 -7.79 -17.36
C LEU A 181 6.32 -7.52 -16.18
N PHE A 182 7.55 -7.99 -16.28
CA PHE A 182 8.67 -7.65 -15.40
C PHE A 182 9.79 -7.06 -16.25
N LEU A 183 10.02 -5.75 -16.11
CA LEU A 183 10.97 -4.99 -16.91
C LEU A 183 12.16 -4.59 -16.06
N ASP A 184 13.19 -5.43 -16.04
CA ASP A 184 14.47 -5.16 -15.39
C ASP A 184 15.44 -4.45 -16.33
N ALA A 185 15.17 -3.15 -16.55
CA ALA A 185 15.89 -2.35 -17.53
C ALA A 185 16.29 -0.97 -17.01
N CYS A 186 17.55 -0.60 -17.26
CA CYS A 186 18.11 0.71 -16.96
C CYS A 186 17.39 1.85 -17.70
N ARG A 187 17.44 3.05 -17.11
CA ARG A 187 16.72 4.24 -17.59
C ARG A 187 17.59 5.46 -17.90
N ASP A 188 18.91 5.33 -17.86
CA ASP A 188 19.85 6.41 -18.20
C ASP A 188 21.00 5.87 -19.06
N GLN A 189 21.08 6.39 -20.29
CA GLN A 189 22.34 6.62 -20.98
C GLN A 189 22.34 8.01 -21.63
N GLY A 190 22.71 9.04 -20.87
CA GLY A 190 23.69 10.07 -21.27
C GLY A 190 23.38 10.99 -22.47
N SER A 191 22.25 10.85 -23.15
CA SER A 191 21.78 11.81 -24.16
C SER A 191 21.14 13.02 -23.49
N ARG A 192 21.10 14.16 -24.17
CA ARG A 192 20.62 15.45 -23.62
C ARG A 192 19.14 15.45 -23.21
N ASP A 193 18.40 14.40 -23.52
CA ASP A 193 16.95 14.30 -23.29
C ASP A 193 16.58 13.39 -22.09
N GLY A 194 17.55 12.69 -21.48
CA GLY A 194 17.58 12.39 -20.03
C GLY A 194 16.40 11.66 -19.37
N VAL A 195 15.60 10.86 -20.08
CA VAL A 195 14.49 10.08 -19.49
C VAL A 195 14.55 8.64 -20.02
N GLY A 196 14.36 7.65 -19.15
CA GLY A 196 14.19 6.25 -19.54
C GLY A 196 12.74 5.77 -19.52
N ILE A 197 12.55 4.46 -19.70
CA ILE A 197 11.23 3.85 -19.94
C ILE A 197 10.22 4.05 -18.79
N GLY A 198 8.97 3.63 -18.98
CA GLY A 198 7.97 3.36 -17.95
C GLY A 198 6.97 4.49 -17.65
N ARG A 199 6.94 5.57 -18.45
CA ARG A 199 5.91 6.61 -18.29
C ARG A 199 4.60 6.25 -18.98
N GLU A 200 4.59 5.38 -19.98
CA GLU A 200 3.36 4.96 -20.67
C GLU A 200 2.37 4.19 -19.79
N GLN A 201 1.08 4.29 -20.11
CA GLN A 201 0.01 3.44 -19.57
C GLN A 201 -0.40 2.44 -20.65
N HIS A 202 -0.20 1.15 -20.39
CA HIS A 202 -0.67 0.08 -21.26
C HIS A 202 -1.91 -0.55 -20.63
N GLN A 203 -3.09 -0.22 -21.17
CA GLN A 203 -4.35 -0.78 -20.68
C GLN A 203 -4.31 -2.32 -20.70
N GLY A 204 -4.91 -2.96 -19.70
CA GLY A 204 -5.16 -4.41 -19.68
C GLY A 204 -4.02 -5.29 -19.16
N VAL A 205 -2.83 -4.72 -18.86
CA VAL A 205 -1.67 -5.47 -18.34
C VAL A 205 -1.26 -5.02 -16.92
N ILE A 206 -0.53 -5.91 -16.25
CA ILE A 206 0.20 -5.65 -15.02
C ILE A 206 1.67 -5.46 -15.42
N THR A 207 2.36 -4.44 -14.92
CA THR A 207 3.77 -4.18 -15.26
C THR A 207 4.56 -3.72 -14.04
N PHE A 208 5.49 -4.57 -13.62
CA PHE A 208 6.52 -4.27 -12.63
C PHE A 208 7.74 -3.71 -13.34
N TYR A 209 8.17 -2.53 -12.91
CA TYR A 209 9.40 -1.90 -13.40
C TYR A 209 10.47 -1.94 -12.31
N SER A 210 11.72 -2.23 -12.67
CA SER A 210 12.77 -2.41 -11.67
C SER A 210 13.30 -1.13 -11.02
N CYS A 211 13.02 0.04 -11.58
CA CYS A 211 13.43 1.35 -11.05
C CYS A 211 12.47 2.47 -11.51
N THR A 212 12.46 3.62 -10.82
CA THR A 212 11.74 4.82 -11.27
C THR A 212 12.46 5.52 -12.43
N ALA A 213 11.78 6.45 -13.12
CA ALA A 213 12.21 7.04 -14.39
C ALA A 213 13.62 7.66 -14.43
N ASN A 214 14.15 8.05 -13.27
CA ASN A 214 15.43 8.75 -13.11
C ASN A 214 16.48 7.91 -12.34
N GLN A 215 16.23 6.61 -12.12
CA GLN A 215 17.09 5.69 -11.37
C GLN A 215 17.76 4.66 -12.29
N LYS A 216 18.76 3.95 -11.74
CA LYS A 216 19.48 2.87 -12.44
C LYS A 216 19.10 1.52 -11.85
N SER A 217 19.09 0.51 -12.70
CA SER A 217 18.95 -0.89 -12.30
C SER A 217 20.34 -1.48 -12.12
N TRP A 218 20.62 -2.06 -10.95
CA TRP A 218 21.99 -2.42 -10.56
C TRP A 218 22.25 -3.92 -10.68
N GLU A 219 23.39 -4.27 -11.27
CA GLU A 219 23.96 -5.63 -11.30
C GLU A 219 24.97 -5.80 -10.16
N PHE A 220 24.95 -6.97 -9.50
CA PHE A 220 25.88 -7.32 -8.41
C PHE A 220 26.77 -8.51 -8.77
N ASP A 221 28.09 -8.33 -8.66
CA ASP A 221 29.06 -9.41 -8.89
C ASP A 221 28.97 -10.50 -7.80
N GLU A 222 28.57 -10.12 -6.59
CA GLU A 222 28.42 -10.98 -5.42
C GLU A 222 27.17 -11.86 -5.48
N LEU A 223 26.09 -11.36 -6.10
CA LEU A 223 24.85 -12.12 -6.31
C LEU A 223 24.83 -12.83 -7.67
N GLN A 224 25.62 -12.34 -8.64
CA GLN A 224 25.62 -12.76 -10.04
C GLN A 224 24.25 -12.56 -10.72
N HIS A 225 23.54 -11.51 -10.30
CA HIS A 225 22.18 -11.17 -10.66
C HIS A 225 21.95 -9.65 -10.61
N GLY A 226 20.95 -9.16 -11.35
CA GLY A 226 20.32 -7.87 -11.12
C GLY A 226 19.66 -7.79 -9.75
N SER A 227 19.71 -6.63 -9.10
CA SER A 227 19.13 -6.36 -7.78
C SER A 227 17.63 -6.71 -7.70
N PHE A 228 16.89 -6.33 -8.74
CA PHE A 228 15.46 -6.55 -8.87
C PHE A 228 15.15 -7.99 -9.24
N THR A 229 15.88 -8.59 -10.17
CA THR A 229 15.69 -10.01 -10.50
C THR A 229 16.00 -10.93 -9.32
N TYR A 230 17.05 -10.65 -8.54
CA TYR A 230 17.33 -11.35 -7.29
C TYR A 230 16.18 -11.21 -6.29
N ALA A 231 15.70 -9.99 -6.06
CA ALA A 231 14.55 -9.75 -5.20
C ALA A 231 13.28 -10.47 -5.69
N LEU A 232 13.01 -10.44 -7.00
CA LEU A 232 11.87 -11.10 -7.62
C LEU A 232 11.90 -12.60 -7.36
N LEU A 233 13.02 -13.27 -7.63
CA LEU A 233 13.19 -14.71 -7.36
C LEU A 233 13.02 -15.06 -5.88
N GLU A 234 13.54 -14.25 -4.96
CA GLU A 234 13.36 -14.48 -3.52
C GLU A 234 11.91 -14.26 -3.08
N GLY A 235 11.25 -13.19 -3.54
CA GLY A 235 9.85 -12.90 -3.24
C GLY A 235 8.88 -13.97 -3.74
N LEU A 236 9.08 -14.44 -4.98
CA LEU A 236 8.28 -15.51 -5.60
C LEU A 236 8.41 -16.87 -4.88
N ARG A 237 9.45 -17.07 -4.07
CA ARG A 237 9.66 -18.29 -3.27
C ARG A 237 8.99 -18.23 -1.89
N ILE A 238 8.57 -17.06 -1.39
CA ILE A 238 8.04 -16.92 -0.02
C ILE A 238 6.68 -17.61 0.11
N GLN A 239 6.54 -18.45 1.13
CA GLN A 239 5.33 -19.21 1.46
C GLN A 239 4.72 -18.74 2.80
N GLY A 240 3.46 -19.12 3.05
CA GLY A 240 2.76 -18.84 4.32
C GLY A 240 2.23 -17.40 4.41
N GLU A 241 2.11 -16.85 5.61
CA GLU A 241 1.50 -15.52 5.82
C GLU A 241 2.30 -14.36 5.19
N ALA A 242 3.59 -14.56 4.90
CA ALA A 242 4.47 -13.59 4.28
C ALA A 242 4.59 -13.76 2.74
N ASN A 243 3.77 -14.62 2.12
CA ASN A 243 3.83 -14.91 0.68
C ASN A 243 3.77 -13.64 -0.22
N CYS A 244 4.21 -13.79 -1.48
CA CYS A 244 4.04 -12.77 -2.52
C CYS A 244 3.05 -13.23 -3.61
N ALA A 245 1.96 -13.90 -3.22
CA ALA A 245 1.06 -14.60 -4.14
C ALA A 245 0.09 -13.69 -4.91
N THR A 246 -0.01 -12.40 -4.57
CA THR A 246 -0.81 -11.41 -5.31
C THR A 246 0.06 -10.29 -5.88
N VAL A 247 -0.44 -9.60 -6.90
CA VAL A 247 0.23 -8.46 -7.54
C VAL A 247 0.60 -7.38 -6.51
N GLU A 248 -0.33 -7.02 -5.62
CA GLU A 248 -0.11 -6.08 -4.53
C GLU A 248 1.02 -6.52 -3.59
N ARG A 249 0.97 -7.77 -3.09
CA ARG A 249 1.95 -8.29 -2.13
C ARG A 249 3.35 -8.38 -2.72
N LEU A 250 3.47 -8.83 -3.97
CA LEU A 250 4.74 -8.86 -4.69
C LEU A 250 5.29 -7.43 -4.93
N ASN A 251 4.43 -6.46 -5.27
CA ASN A 251 4.83 -5.07 -5.42
C ASN A 251 5.31 -4.47 -4.08
N GLN A 252 4.59 -4.71 -2.99
CA GLN A 252 5.00 -4.31 -1.65
C GLN A 252 6.36 -4.91 -1.29
N TYR A 253 6.56 -6.22 -1.49
CA TYR A 253 7.84 -6.88 -1.24
C TYR A 253 8.98 -6.24 -2.06
N LEU A 254 8.81 -6.06 -3.37
CA LEU A 254 9.82 -5.50 -4.26
C LEU A 254 10.17 -4.05 -3.91
N ARG A 255 9.17 -3.19 -3.61
CA ARG A 255 9.36 -1.80 -3.18
C ARG A 255 10.21 -1.70 -1.91
N HIS A 256 10.11 -2.66 -0.99
CA HIS A 256 10.89 -2.64 0.25
C HIS A 256 12.25 -3.35 0.14
N TYR A 257 12.32 -4.48 -0.57
CA TYR A 257 13.51 -5.33 -0.56
C TYR A 257 14.62 -4.81 -1.50
N VAL A 258 14.28 -4.29 -2.68
CA VAL A 258 15.29 -3.80 -3.65
C VAL A 258 16.09 -2.60 -3.12
N PRO A 259 15.50 -1.54 -2.53
CA PRO A 259 16.27 -0.46 -1.94
C PRO A 259 17.15 -0.92 -0.77
N ARG A 260 16.65 -1.84 0.07
CA ARG A 260 17.41 -2.44 1.19
C ARG A 260 18.60 -3.26 0.71
N LEU A 261 18.42 -4.02 -0.37
CA LEU A 261 19.49 -4.77 -1.02
C LEU A 261 20.56 -3.82 -1.56
N ASN A 262 20.16 -2.78 -2.29
CA ASN A 262 21.09 -1.77 -2.81
C ASN A 262 21.89 -1.06 -1.72
N ALA A 263 21.23 -0.63 -0.64
CA ALA A 263 21.90 0.00 0.49
C ALA A 263 22.93 -0.94 1.15
N ARG A 264 22.64 -2.24 1.26
CA ARG A 264 23.56 -3.25 1.80
C ARG A 264 24.84 -3.39 0.98
N TYR A 265 24.77 -3.18 -0.33
CA TYR A 265 25.90 -3.23 -1.27
C TYR A 265 26.44 -1.85 -1.67
N GLY A 266 26.06 -0.79 -0.94
CA GLY A 266 26.57 0.57 -1.15
C GLY A 266 26.20 1.19 -2.51
N LYS A 267 25.02 0.85 -3.06
CA LYS A 267 24.48 1.43 -4.30
C LYS A 267 23.42 2.48 -4.01
N ASP A 268 23.21 3.38 -4.98
CA ASP A 268 22.12 4.34 -4.95
C ASP A 268 20.74 3.65 -4.94
N ALA A 269 19.74 4.38 -4.46
CA ALA A 269 18.37 3.91 -4.37
C ALA A 269 17.83 3.50 -5.75
N GLN A 270 17.25 2.30 -5.78
CA GLN A 270 16.53 1.75 -6.90
C GLN A 270 15.16 1.35 -6.37
N ASN A 271 14.14 2.09 -6.76
CA ASN A 271 12.79 1.93 -6.24
C ASN A 271 11.94 1.30 -7.35
N PRO A 272 11.59 0.00 -7.26
CA PRO A 272 10.62 -0.60 -8.18
C PRO A 272 9.26 0.09 -8.05
N TYR A 273 8.45 -0.01 -9.09
CA TYR A 273 7.04 0.36 -9.01
C TYR A 273 6.18 -0.47 -9.96
N LEU A 274 4.89 -0.49 -9.66
CA LEU A 274 3.87 -1.22 -10.40
C LEU A 274 2.98 -0.24 -11.19
N LYS A 275 2.56 -0.66 -12.38
CA LYS A 275 1.33 -0.20 -13.04
C LYS A 275 0.41 -1.40 -13.24
N ALA A 276 -0.84 -1.32 -12.81
CA ALA A 276 -1.84 -2.36 -13.01
C ALA A 276 -3.10 -1.73 -13.60
N GLU A 277 -3.42 -2.07 -14.85
CA GLU A 277 -4.54 -1.46 -15.58
C GLU A 277 -5.52 -2.54 -16.07
N PRO A 278 -6.82 -2.46 -15.72
CA PRO A 278 -7.43 -1.52 -14.77
C PRO A 278 -6.97 -1.75 -13.31
N PRO A 279 -7.15 -0.77 -12.40
CA PRO A 279 -6.58 -0.80 -11.04
C PRO A 279 -6.90 -2.04 -10.20
N TYR A 280 -8.09 -2.65 -10.37
CA TYR A 280 -8.46 -3.87 -9.63
C TYR A 280 -7.52 -5.07 -9.91
N LYS A 281 -6.72 -5.04 -10.99
CA LYS A 281 -5.69 -6.05 -11.26
C LYS A 281 -4.58 -6.07 -10.21
N MET A 282 -4.49 -5.09 -9.29
CA MET A 282 -3.60 -5.19 -8.11
C MET A 282 -3.98 -6.33 -7.15
N TYR A 283 -5.24 -6.77 -7.15
CA TYR A 283 -5.71 -7.88 -6.33
C TYR A 283 -5.64 -9.23 -7.05
N PHE A 284 -5.09 -9.27 -8.27
CA PHE A 284 -4.96 -10.52 -9.00
C PHE A 284 -3.94 -11.44 -8.33
N ILE A 285 -4.29 -12.72 -8.33
CA ILE A 285 -3.45 -13.80 -7.80
C ILE A 285 -2.45 -14.15 -8.90
N LEU A 286 -1.17 -14.14 -8.52
CA LEU A 286 -0.03 -14.51 -9.36
C LEU A 286 0.38 -15.96 -9.10
N LEU A 287 0.30 -16.43 -7.86
CA LEU A 287 0.80 -17.75 -7.43
C LEU A 287 -0.30 -18.52 -6.68
N GLU A 288 -1.14 -19.25 -7.41
CA GLU A 288 -2.26 -20.00 -6.83
C GLU A 288 -1.82 -20.95 -5.71
N GLN A 289 -0.69 -21.63 -5.90
CA GLN A 289 -0.10 -22.57 -4.95
C GLN A 289 0.41 -21.94 -3.65
N SER A 290 0.63 -20.62 -3.63
CA SER A 290 1.15 -19.87 -2.47
C SER A 290 0.11 -18.94 -1.84
N ALA A 291 -1.04 -18.75 -2.49
CA ALA A 291 -2.13 -17.90 -2.01
C ALA A 291 -2.86 -18.53 -0.83
N THR A 292 -3.26 -17.69 0.13
CA THR A 292 -4.06 -18.09 1.29
C THR A 292 -5.49 -17.58 1.17
N LEU A 293 -6.38 -18.05 2.06
CA LEU A 293 -7.76 -17.55 2.13
C LEU A 293 -7.84 -16.03 2.42
N LYS A 294 -6.82 -15.42 3.04
CA LYS A 294 -6.77 -13.96 3.23
C LYS A 294 -6.51 -13.22 1.92
N ASP A 295 -5.78 -13.85 1.00
CA ASP A 295 -5.34 -13.23 -0.25
C ASP A 295 -6.45 -13.19 -1.33
N VAL A 296 -7.51 -13.99 -1.18
CA VAL A 296 -8.71 -13.95 -2.07
C VAL A 296 -9.77 -12.92 -1.65
N GLU A 297 -9.78 -12.45 -0.40
CA GLU A 297 -10.85 -11.57 0.13
C GLU A 297 -10.99 -10.24 -0.63
N PRO A 298 -9.92 -9.50 -0.98
CA PRO A 298 -10.04 -8.30 -1.82
C PRO A 298 -10.64 -8.61 -3.20
N LEU A 299 -10.33 -9.80 -3.74
CA LEU A 299 -10.84 -10.24 -5.04
C LEU A 299 -12.34 -10.58 -4.99
N LYS A 300 -12.83 -11.17 -3.89
CA LYS A 300 -14.27 -11.41 -3.65
C LYS A 300 -15.07 -10.11 -3.64
N TYR A 301 -14.52 -9.06 -3.03
CA TYR A 301 -15.15 -7.74 -3.02
C TYR A 301 -15.26 -7.18 -4.44
N GLN A 302 -14.19 -7.22 -5.24
CA GLN A 302 -14.23 -6.80 -6.65
C GLN A 302 -15.21 -7.64 -7.49
N ALA A 303 -15.26 -8.95 -7.28
CA ALA A 303 -16.21 -9.85 -7.95
C ALA A 303 -17.67 -9.51 -7.62
N SER A 304 -17.94 -9.15 -6.37
CA SER A 304 -19.25 -8.71 -5.89
C SER A 304 -19.64 -7.34 -6.45
N LEU A 305 -18.72 -6.38 -6.50
CA LEU A 305 -18.94 -5.07 -7.14
C LEU A 305 -19.30 -5.24 -8.62
N ALA A 306 -18.52 -6.00 -9.37
CA ALA A 306 -18.79 -6.28 -10.78
C ALA A 306 -20.16 -6.97 -10.99
N GLU A 307 -20.59 -7.85 -10.08
CA GLU A 307 -21.91 -8.49 -10.15
C GLU A 307 -23.06 -7.49 -9.91
N ASN A 308 -22.84 -6.51 -9.01
CA ASN A 308 -23.80 -5.45 -8.68
C ASN A 308 -23.92 -4.41 -9.80
N GLU A 309 -22.79 -4.04 -10.42
CA GLU A 309 -22.72 -3.17 -11.60
C GLU A 309 -23.25 -3.84 -12.89
N SER A 310 -23.74 -5.08 -12.79
CA SER A 310 -24.19 -5.91 -13.92
C SER A 310 -23.09 -6.22 -14.95
N ASN A 311 -21.82 -6.06 -14.60
CA ASN A 311 -20.68 -6.54 -15.38
C ASN A 311 -20.49 -8.06 -15.14
N LEU A 312 -21.47 -8.84 -15.61
CA LEU A 312 -21.57 -10.27 -15.38
C LEU A 312 -20.42 -11.09 -15.98
N LEU A 313 -19.66 -10.54 -16.93
CA LEU A 313 -18.47 -11.19 -17.49
C LEU A 313 -17.29 -11.06 -16.53
N LEU A 314 -16.98 -9.84 -16.10
CA LEU A 314 -15.92 -9.59 -15.12
C LEU A 314 -16.21 -10.28 -13.78
N ALA A 315 -17.46 -10.21 -13.29
CA ALA A 315 -17.85 -10.86 -12.05
C ALA A 315 -17.54 -12.38 -12.09
N GLU A 316 -17.96 -13.07 -13.14
CA GLU A 316 -17.72 -14.51 -13.30
C GLU A 316 -16.22 -14.83 -13.37
N GLN A 317 -15.44 -14.06 -14.14
CA GLN A 317 -13.99 -14.23 -14.23
C GLN A 317 -13.30 -14.09 -12.86
N LEU A 318 -13.69 -13.10 -12.06
CA LEU A 318 -13.15 -12.90 -10.72
C LEU A 318 -13.56 -14.04 -9.76
N TRP A 319 -14.81 -14.52 -9.83
CA TRP A 319 -15.26 -15.68 -9.04
C TRP A 319 -14.56 -16.99 -9.44
N ILE A 320 -14.25 -17.19 -10.73
CA ILE A 320 -13.45 -18.34 -11.20
C ILE A 320 -12.02 -18.27 -10.64
N ARG A 321 -11.36 -17.10 -10.65
CA ARG A 321 -10.04 -16.90 -10.02
C ARG A 321 -10.04 -17.22 -8.52
N ILE A 322 -11.13 -16.91 -7.82
CA ILE A 322 -11.29 -17.25 -6.39
C ILE A 322 -11.43 -18.76 -6.20
N LEU A 323 -12.14 -19.47 -7.08
CA LEU A 323 -12.27 -20.93 -7.03
C LEU A 323 -10.98 -21.68 -7.39
N ALA A 324 -10.11 -21.12 -8.22
CA ALA A 324 -8.80 -21.72 -8.52
C ALA A 324 -7.98 -21.96 -7.24
N VAL A 325 -7.96 -20.96 -6.34
CA VAL A 325 -7.30 -21.04 -5.03
C VAL A 325 -8.17 -21.70 -3.95
N SER A 326 -9.45 -21.34 -3.89
CA SER A 326 -10.40 -21.81 -2.87
C SER A 326 -11.54 -22.60 -3.51
N ARG A 327 -11.25 -23.83 -3.94
CA ARG A 327 -12.20 -24.70 -4.69
C ARG A 327 -13.53 -24.99 -3.95
N GLY A 328 -13.57 -24.78 -2.64
CA GLY A 328 -14.75 -24.95 -1.79
C GLY A 328 -15.47 -23.64 -1.40
N ASP A 329 -15.11 -22.51 -2.00
CA ASP A 329 -15.64 -21.21 -1.61
C ASP A 329 -17.14 -21.08 -1.94
N LEU A 330 -17.97 -21.16 -0.89
CA LEU A 330 -19.43 -21.18 -1.04
C LEU A 330 -19.99 -19.88 -1.62
N ASP A 331 -19.33 -18.75 -1.42
CA ASP A 331 -19.79 -17.46 -1.94
C ASP A 331 -19.51 -17.35 -3.44
N ALA A 332 -18.32 -17.79 -3.89
CA ALA A 332 -17.99 -17.90 -5.30
C ALA A 332 -18.90 -18.89 -6.06
N ILE A 333 -19.15 -20.08 -5.48
CA ILE A 333 -20.08 -21.08 -6.07
C ILE A 333 -21.48 -20.47 -6.24
N LYS A 334 -22.02 -19.86 -5.19
CA LYS A 334 -23.34 -19.21 -5.24
C LYS A 334 -23.37 -18.04 -6.23
N ALA A 335 -22.29 -17.27 -6.34
CA ALA A 335 -22.21 -16.13 -7.23
C ALA A 335 -22.23 -16.54 -8.71
N ILE A 336 -21.47 -17.57 -9.08
CA ILE A 336 -21.49 -18.14 -10.44
C ILE A 336 -22.91 -18.66 -10.78
N GLN A 337 -23.58 -19.33 -9.84
CA GLN A 337 -24.98 -19.74 -10.01
C GLN A 337 -25.93 -18.55 -10.23
N ARG A 338 -25.80 -17.46 -9.44
CA ARG A 338 -26.58 -16.22 -9.65
C ARG A 338 -26.31 -15.60 -11.03
N ILE A 339 -25.04 -15.55 -11.45
CA ILE A 339 -24.64 -14.98 -12.74
C ILE A 339 -25.22 -15.79 -13.90
N ALA A 340 -25.18 -17.13 -13.83
CA ALA A 340 -25.79 -18.00 -14.82
C ALA A 340 -27.30 -17.73 -14.98
N VAL A 341 -28.04 -17.58 -13.87
CA VAL A 341 -29.46 -17.20 -13.89
C VAL A 341 -29.65 -15.79 -14.48
N LYS A 342 -28.87 -14.80 -14.06
CA LYS A 342 -28.94 -13.41 -14.57
C LYS A 342 -28.71 -13.33 -16.10
N ARG A 343 -27.85 -14.19 -16.66
CA ARG A 343 -27.59 -14.27 -18.12
C ARG A 343 -28.75 -14.86 -18.92
N ILE A 344 -29.51 -15.80 -18.35
CA ILE A 344 -30.69 -16.39 -19.01
C ILE A 344 -31.85 -15.36 -19.12
N VAL A 345 -31.87 -14.35 -18.26
CA VAL A 345 -33.00 -13.41 -18.09
C VAL A 345 -32.93 -12.17 -19.02
N LYS A 346 -31.95 -12.05 -19.93
CA LYS A 346 -31.80 -10.87 -20.81
C LYS A 346 -31.19 -11.21 -22.20
N PRO A 347 -31.73 -10.75 -23.35
CA PRO A 347 -33.01 -10.05 -23.61
C PRO A 347 -33.88 -10.67 -24.74
N GLN A 348 -35.17 -10.30 -24.77
CA GLN A 348 -35.82 -9.89 -26.02
C GLN A 348 -36.08 -8.39 -25.96
N SER A 349 -35.68 -7.67 -27.00
CA SER A 349 -35.71 -6.20 -27.07
C SER A 349 -37.07 -5.66 -27.46
N LEU A 350 -37.50 -4.57 -26.81
CA LEU A 350 -38.55 -3.69 -27.30
C LEU A 350 -38.13 -3.07 -28.64
N THR A 351 -38.84 -3.42 -29.72
CA THR A 351 -38.83 -2.68 -30.99
C THR A 351 -40.09 -1.85 -31.12
N GLN A 352 -40.00 -0.54 -30.87
CA GLN A 352 -40.95 0.44 -31.42
C GLN A 352 -40.19 1.67 -31.91
N GLU A 353 -40.41 2.00 -33.18
CA GLU A 353 -39.94 3.22 -33.84
C GLU A 353 -40.69 4.46 -33.34
N PRO A 354 -40.13 5.67 -33.50
CA PRO A 354 -40.78 6.90 -33.05
C PRO A 354 -41.90 7.33 -34.01
N ALA A 355 -43.16 7.22 -33.56
CA ALA A 355 -44.30 7.79 -34.27
C ALA A 355 -44.48 9.27 -33.88
N SER A 356 -44.44 10.15 -34.88
CA SER A 356 -44.73 11.58 -34.77
C SER A 356 -46.23 11.86 -34.56
N SER A 357 -46.53 13.03 -33.95
CA SER A 357 -47.77 13.82 -34.02
C SER A 357 -48.76 13.47 -35.16
N THR A 358 -50.08 13.44 -34.97
CA THR A 358 -50.92 14.63 -34.68
C THR A 358 -52.35 14.29 -34.20
N SER A 359 -53.00 15.31 -33.59
CA SER A 359 -54.44 15.66 -33.67
C SER A 359 -55.55 14.67 -33.26
N GLU A 360 -56.32 15.09 -32.25
CA GLU A 360 -57.80 15.24 -32.29
C GLU A 360 -58.68 13.97 -32.34
N SER A 361 -59.91 13.92 -31.78
CA SER A 361 -60.63 14.81 -30.85
C SER A 361 -61.85 14.10 -30.26
N GLU A 362 -62.38 14.66 -29.17
CA GLU A 362 -63.79 14.60 -28.73
C GLU A 362 -64.43 13.31 -28.16
N SER A 363 -65.31 13.60 -27.20
CA SER A 363 -66.17 12.73 -26.40
C SER A 363 -67.49 12.37 -27.09
N ALA A 364 -68.15 11.27 -26.70
CA ALA A 364 -69.43 11.30 -25.96
C ALA A 364 -70.12 9.93 -25.74
N ASN A 365 -70.68 9.76 -24.53
CA ASN A 365 -71.92 9.04 -24.14
C ASN A 365 -72.33 7.66 -24.72
N LEU A 366 -72.45 6.70 -23.77
CA LEU A 366 -73.61 5.83 -23.43
C LEU A 366 -74.92 5.98 -24.28
N PRO A 367 -75.76 4.93 -24.46
CA PRO A 367 -76.13 3.99 -23.38
C PRO A 367 -76.46 2.50 -23.71
N ARG A 368 -76.47 1.70 -22.63
CA ARG A 368 -77.24 0.46 -22.32
C ARG A 368 -77.80 -0.44 -23.46
N GLY A 369 -77.34 -1.68 -23.45
CA GLY A 369 -78.11 -2.89 -23.76
C GLY A 369 -77.64 -4.03 -22.84
N VAL A 370 -78.57 -4.71 -22.15
CA VAL A 370 -78.27 -5.81 -21.21
C VAL A 370 -78.49 -7.14 -21.92
N GLU A 371 -77.58 -8.11 -21.78
CA GLU A 371 -77.94 -9.53 -21.55
C GLU A 371 -76.73 -10.42 -21.17
N VAL A 372 -76.82 -10.98 -19.96
CA VAL A 372 -76.40 -12.33 -19.52
C VAL A 372 -75.07 -12.90 -20.05
N GLU A 373 -74.04 -12.86 -19.21
CA GLU A 373 -73.03 -13.94 -19.11
C GLU A 373 -73.18 -14.68 -17.77
N THR A 374 -72.77 -15.95 -17.73
CA THR A 374 -73.29 -16.97 -16.81
C THR A 374 -72.56 -17.06 -15.46
N SER A 375 -73.29 -17.55 -14.45
CA SER A 375 -72.85 -17.79 -13.07
C SER A 375 -71.62 -18.70 -12.92
N GLU A 376 -71.27 -19.48 -13.95
CA GLU A 376 -70.05 -20.30 -13.98
C GLU A 376 -68.78 -19.44 -13.99
N ASN A 377 -68.81 -18.24 -14.59
CA ASN A 377 -67.64 -17.35 -14.61
C ASN A 377 -67.41 -16.62 -13.28
N GLU A 378 -68.45 -16.43 -12.45
CA GLU A 378 -68.29 -15.89 -11.10
C GLU A 378 -67.75 -16.95 -10.14
N ILE A 379 -68.34 -18.15 -10.12
CA ILE A 379 -67.86 -19.28 -9.30
C ILE A 379 -66.38 -19.56 -9.59
N ARG A 380 -65.99 -19.61 -10.86
CA ARG A 380 -64.61 -19.89 -11.27
C ARG A 380 -63.62 -18.78 -10.89
N ARG A 381 -64.10 -17.52 -10.77
CA ARG A 381 -63.30 -16.39 -10.26
C ARG A 381 -63.18 -16.43 -8.73
N GLU A 382 -64.22 -16.83 -8.01
CA GLU A 382 -64.17 -17.01 -6.56
C GLU A 382 -63.26 -18.18 -6.17
N GLU A 383 -63.37 -19.33 -6.84
CA GLU A 383 -62.46 -20.47 -6.67
C GLU A 383 -61.00 -20.06 -6.92
N GLN A 384 -60.73 -19.35 -8.01
CA GLN A 384 -59.37 -18.90 -8.33
C GLN A 384 -58.88 -17.76 -7.42
N HIS A 385 -59.77 -16.96 -6.83
CA HIS A 385 -59.41 -15.99 -5.79
C HIS A 385 -59.03 -16.70 -4.48
N GLN A 386 -59.82 -17.71 -4.09
CA GLN A 386 -59.57 -18.54 -2.91
C GLN A 386 -58.22 -19.29 -3.02
N GLU A 387 -57.95 -19.91 -4.18
CA GLU A 387 -56.69 -20.62 -4.45
C GLU A 387 -55.48 -19.67 -4.43
N ASN A 388 -55.63 -18.43 -4.90
CA ASN A 388 -54.60 -17.39 -4.79
C ASN A 388 -54.37 -16.93 -3.35
N LEU A 389 -55.43 -16.81 -2.53
CA LEU A 389 -55.32 -16.48 -1.11
C LEU A 389 -54.60 -17.59 -0.32
N GLU A 390 -54.90 -18.86 -0.62
CA GLU A 390 -54.23 -20.01 -0.02
C GLU A 390 -52.74 -20.08 -0.43
N GLN A 391 -52.41 -19.83 -1.69
CA GLN A 391 -51.01 -19.71 -2.12
C GLN A 391 -50.28 -18.55 -1.43
N PHE A 392 -50.94 -17.41 -1.24
CA PHE A 392 -50.34 -16.26 -0.56
C PHE A 392 -50.10 -16.54 0.94
N ALA A 393 -51.04 -17.21 1.60
CA ALA A 393 -50.87 -17.68 2.98
C ALA A 393 -49.70 -18.67 3.11
N ALA A 394 -49.64 -19.67 2.21
CA ALA A 394 -48.56 -20.67 2.19
C ALA A 394 -47.18 -20.04 1.94
N ARG A 395 -47.06 -19.02 1.07
CA ARG A 395 -45.81 -18.28 0.86
C ARG A 395 -45.38 -17.54 2.13
N ARG A 396 -46.29 -16.82 2.79
CA ARG A 396 -45.97 -16.11 4.05
C ARG A 396 -45.57 -17.06 5.18
N GLU A 397 -46.14 -18.26 5.23
CA GLU A 397 -45.73 -19.27 6.21
C GLU A 397 -44.35 -19.86 5.88
N ALA A 398 -44.05 -20.10 4.60
CA ALA A 398 -42.71 -20.51 4.16
C ALA A 398 -41.64 -19.44 4.47
N GLU A 399 -41.90 -18.17 4.16
CA GLU A 399 -41.04 -17.03 4.50
C GLU A 399 -40.81 -16.92 6.02
N ALA A 400 -41.85 -17.15 6.83
CA ALA A 400 -41.73 -17.13 8.29
C ALA A 400 -40.94 -18.34 8.84
N ILE A 401 -40.97 -19.49 8.17
CA ILE A 401 -40.13 -20.64 8.49
C ILE A 401 -38.68 -20.35 8.13
N GLU A 402 -38.41 -19.82 6.94
CA GLU A 402 -37.06 -19.46 6.50
C GLU A 402 -36.41 -18.42 7.42
N GLN A 403 -37.15 -17.36 7.79
CA GLN A 403 -36.67 -16.36 8.75
C GLN A 403 -36.31 -16.98 10.11
N ARG A 404 -37.10 -17.95 10.60
CA ARG A 404 -36.81 -18.67 11.85
C ARG A 404 -35.61 -19.60 11.75
N GLU A 405 -35.30 -20.14 10.58
CA GLU A 405 -34.07 -20.92 10.36
C GLU A 405 -32.85 -20.01 10.23
N GLN A 406 -32.93 -18.90 9.50
CA GLN A 406 -31.88 -17.89 9.43
C GLN A 406 -31.56 -17.29 10.81
N GLU A 407 -32.57 -17.03 11.64
CA GLU A 407 -32.42 -16.58 13.04
C GLU A 407 -31.62 -17.59 13.88
N LYS A 408 -31.91 -18.90 13.75
CA LYS A 408 -31.17 -19.97 14.45
C LYS A 408 -29.73 -20.10 13.97
N ILE A 409 -29.50 -20.01 12.66
CA ILE A 409 -28.14 -20.03 12.09
C ILE A 409 -27.33 -18.83 12.60
N ARG A 410 -27.95 -17.63 12.63
CA ARG A 410 -27.34 -16.42 13.19
C ARG A 410 -26.96 -16.57 14.66
N GLN A 411 -27.84 -17.18 15.48
CA GLN A 411 -27.55 -17.45 16.90
C GLN A 411 -26.40 -18.46 17.06
N GLN A 412 -26.38 -19.56 16.27
CA GLN A 412 -25.27 -20.52 16.29
C GLN A 412 -23.93 -19.88 15.88
N GLN A 413 -23.93 -19.04 14.84
CA GLN A 413 -22.74 -18.30 14.41
C GLN A 413 -22.26 -17.31 15.48
N GLN A 414 -23.16 -16.65 16.21
CA GLN A 414 -22.81 -15.77 17.33
C GLN A 414 -22.19 -16.55 18.50
N GLU A 415 -22.76 -17.70 18.89
CA GLU A 415 -22.18 -18.56 19.93
C GLU A 415 -20.80 -19.10 19.53
N GLU A 416 -20.62 -19.52 18.28
CA GLU A 416 -19.34 -20.05 17.79
C GLU A 416 -18.26 -18.95 17.72
N ALA A 417 -18.62 -17.75 17.24
CA ALA A 417 -17.74 -16.59 17.26
C ALA A 417 -17.34 -16.18 18.69
N GLU A 418 -18.25 -16.27 19.67
CA GLU A 418 -17.93 -15.99 21.08
C GLU A 418 -17.00 -17.06 21.67
N ARG A 419 -17.20 -18.34 21.33
CA ARG A 419 -16.28 -19.43 21.71
C ARG A 419 -14.90 -19.26 21.10
N LEU A 420 -14.81 -18.81 19.84
CA LEU A 420 -13.54 -18.50 19.18
C LEU A 420 -12.82 -17.35 19.87
N ARG A 421 -13.50 -16.22 20.09
CA ARG A 421 -12.97 -15.05 20.84
C ARG A 421 -12.45 -15.44 22.23
N LYS A 422 -13.18 -16.29 22.96
CA LYS A 422 -12.74 -16.79 24.28
C LYS A 422 -11.47 -17.64 24.18
N ARG A 423 -11.31 -18.46 23.13
CA ARG A 423 -10.07 -19.22 22.88
C ARG A 423 -8.89 -18.33 22.47
N GLU A 424 -9.13 -17.33 21.63
CA GLU A 424 -8.10 -16.39 21.18
C GLU A 424 -7.63 -15.47 22.31
N ALA A 425 -8.55 -14.95 23.13
CA ALA A 425 -8.20 -14.19 24.33
C ALA A 425 -7.37 -15.02 25.33
N ALA A 426 -7.70 -16.32 25.51
CA ALA A 426 -6.92 -17.21 26.37
C ALA A 426 -5.51 -17.47 25.82
N LYS A 427 -5.35 -17.69 24.50
CA LYS A 427 -4.04 -17.80 23.85
C LYS A 427 -3.21 -16.52 24.02
N TYR A 428 -3.82 -15.37 23.76
CA TYR A 428 -3.15 -14.07 23.90
C TYR A 428 -2.70 -13.81 25.35
N GLN A 429 -3.52 -14.15 26.35
CA GLN A 429 -3.11 -14.07 27.76
C GLN A 429 -1.92 -14.98 28.08
N GLN A 430 -1.92 -16.22 27.56
CA GLN A 430 -0.79 -17.14 27.72
C GLN A 430 0.50 -16.62 27.06
N GLU A 431 0.42 -16.06 25.84
CA GLU A 431 1.56 -15.45 25.15
C GLU A 431 2.10 -14.22 25.91
N GLN A 432 1.22 -13.39 26.47
CA GLN A 432 1.60 -12.26 27.31
C GLN A 432 2.31 -12.70 28.61
N GLU A 433 1.87 -13.79 29.23
CA GLU A 433 2.50 -14.35 30.43
C GLU A 433 3.88 -14.98 30.11
N GLU A 434 4.00 -15.68 28.98
CA GLU A 434 5.30 -16.15 28.46
C GLU A 434 6.24 -15.00 28.14
N GLN A 435 5.77 -13.93 27.49
CA GLN A 435 6.60 -12.76 27.17
C GLN A 435 7.12 -12.06 28.43
N ARG A 436 6.26 -11.83 29.44
CA ARG A 436 6.69 -11.30 30.75
C ARG A 436 7.74 -12.20 31.41
N THR A 437 7.52 -13.52 31.37
CA THR A 437 8.48 -14.50 31.92
C THR A 437 9.83 -14.47 31.19
N ARG A 438 9.84 -14.27 29.87
CA ARG A 438 11.07 -14.13 29.07
C ARG A 438 11.79 -12.81 29.39
N GLN A 439 11.06 -11.69 29.43
CA GLN A 439 11.60 -10.37 29.78
C GLN A 439 12.19 -10.35 31.19
N GLN A 440 11.52 -10.96 32.18
CA GLN A 440 12.03 -11.05 33.55
C GLN A 440 13.34 -11.86 33.61
N LYS A 441 13.42 -13.02 32.94
CA LYS A 441 14.65 -13.82 32.84
C LYS A 441 15.79 -13.08 32.13
N GLU A 442 15.47 -12.26 31.14
CA GLU A 442 16.47 -11.45 30.43
C GLU A 442 16.97 -10.28 31.29
N ALA A 443 16.07 -9.59 32.01
CA ALA A 443 16.43 -8.55 32.98
C ALA A 443 17.34 -9.11 34.09
N GLU A 444 17.00 -10.25 34.69
CA GLU A 444 17.86 -10.94 35.67
C GLU A 444 19.24 -11.29 35.09
N ARG A 445 19.30 -11.73 33.82
CA ARG A 445 20.56 -12.04 33.14
C ARG A 445 21.39 -10.78 32.88
N LEU A 446 20.75 -9.66 32.55
CA LEU A 446 21.42 -8.38 32.33
C LEU A 446 21.97 -7.81 33.63
N GLN A 447 21.19 -7.87 34.72
CA GLN A 447 21.60 -7.45 36.05
C GLN A 447 22.82 -8.24 36.55
N ARG A 448 22.82 -9.58 36.40
CA ARG A 448 24.00 -10.42 36.73
C ARG A 448 25.25 -10.01 35.95
N LYS A 449 25.12 -9.66 34.66
CA LYS A 449 26.24 -9.16 33.85
C LYS A 449 26.74 -7.78 34.32
N GLN A 450 25.84 -6.90 34.75
CA GLN A 450 26.21 -5.59 35.32
C GLN A 450 26.99 -5.79 36.63
N GLU A 451 26.46 -6.58 37.57
CA GLU A 451 27.13 -6.92 38.84
C GLU A 451 28.52 -7.56 38.62
N GLU A 452 28.65 -8.48 37.66
CA GLU A 452 29.94 -9.09 37.30
C GLU A 452 30.92 -8.07 36.70
N THR A 453 30.43 -7.17 35.85
CA THR A 453 31.23 -6.09 35.26
C THR A 453 31.72 -5.11 36.32
N GLU A 454 30.87 -4.74 37.28
CA GLU A 454 31.24 -3.87 38.40
C GLU A 454 32.28 -4.52 39.32
N ARG A 455 32.12 -5.81 39.64
CA ARG A 455 33.12 -6.58 40.40
C ARG A 455 34.48 -6.59 39.68
N LEU A 456 34.49 -6.84 38.37
CA LEU A 456 35.70 -6.77 37.54
C LEU A 456 36.34 -5.37 37.53
N GLN A 457 35.52 -4.31 37.46
CA GLN A 457 36.02 -2.93 37.55
C GLN A 457 36.62 -2.60 38.93
N GLN A 458 35.98 -3.02 40.03
CA GLN A 458 36.52 -2.85 41.38
C GLN A 458 37.84 -3.61 41.55
N GLN A 459 37.92 -4.86 41.07
CA GLN A 459 39.14 -5.66 41.13
C GLN A 459 40.28 -5.03 40.32
N ARG A 460 40.00 -4.47 39.14
CA ARG A 460 40.96 -3.69 38.34
C ARG A 460 41.41 -2.40 39.03
N LYS A 461 40.51 -1.68 39.73
CA LYS A 461 40.86 -0.49 40.55
C LYS A 461 41.79 -0.86 41.71
N LEU A 462 41.53 -1.97 42.40
CA LEU A 462 42.40 -2.50 43.46
C LEU A 462 43.78 -2.93 42.94
N GLN A 463 43.85 -3.62 41.81
CA GLN A 463 45.11 -3.98 41.17
C GLN A 463 45.92 -2.75 40.71
N ARG A 464 45.26 -1.70 40.21
CA ARG A 464 45.93 -0.42 39.87
C ARG A 464 46.51 0.25 41.10
N ARG A 465 45.77 0.35 42.22
CA ARG A 465 46.31 0.90 43.48
C ARG A 465 47.55 0.14 43.97
N ARG A 466 47.50 -1.20 44.02
CA ARG A 466 48.67 -2.03 44.38
C ARG A 466 49.86 -1.85 43.44
N ARG A 467 49.65 -1.64 42.14
CA ARG A 467 50.74 -1.33 41.19
C ARG A 467 51.34 0.05 41.40
N GLN A 468 50.52 1.04 41.78
CA GLN A 468 51.00 2.40 42.04
C GLN A 468 51.93 2.45 43.27
N GLU A 469 51.57 1.71 44.33
CA GLU A 469 52.35 1.62 45.59
C GLU A 469 53.74 0.97 45.40
N VAL A 470 53.90 0.08 44.41
CA VAL A 470 55.16 -0.62 44.11
C VAL A 470 56.15 0.23 43.29
N ILE A 471 55.68 1.31 42.63
CA ILE A 471 56.53 2.13 41.72
C ILE A 471 57.25 3.26 42.47
N THR A 472 56.81 3.62 43.68
CA THR A 472 57.37 4.73 44.50
C THR A 472 58.70 4.44 45.20
N THR A 473 59.45 3.38 44.84
CA THR A 473 60.70 2.98 45.50
C THR A 473 61.83 2.57 44.53
N SER A 474 62.33 3.50 43.71
CA SER A 474 63.69 3.39 43.13
C SER A 474 64.30 4.74 42.74
N ALA A 475 65.61 4.88 42.92
CA ALA A 475 66.38 6.12 42.70
C ALA A 475 66.87 6.29 41.24
N PRO A 476 67.14 7.52 40.77
CA PRO A 476 67.37 7.78 39.35
C PRO A 476 68.75 7.33 38.82
N ILE A 477 68.76 6.82 37.59
CA ILE A 477 69.93 6.29 36.88
C ILE A 477 70.56 7.37 35.98
N THR A 478 71.89 7.45 35.95
CA THR A 478 72.64 8.50 35.22
C THR A 478 72.96 8.16 33.75
N ARG A 479 73.18 9.23 32.98
CA ARG A 479 73.25 9.34 31.50
C ARG A 479 74.23 8.41 30.74
N LYS A 480 75.03 7.56 31.41
CA LYS A 480 76.05 6.70 30.78
C LYS A 480 75.55 5.31 30.34
N GLN A 481 74.30 4.95 30.67
CA GLN A 481 73.69 3.67 30.25
C GLN A 481 72.78 3.78 29.00
N PHE A 482 72.36 4.99 28.61
CA PHE A 482 71.39 5.21 27.52
C PHE A 482 71.96 4.90 26.11
N LEU A 483 73.27 5.05 25.90
CA LEU A 483 73.92 4.95 24.59
C LEU A 483 74.24 3.52 24.11
N LYS A 484 73.75 2.47 24.78
CA LYS A 484 73.93 1.06 24.36
C LYS A 484 72.71 0.43 23.68
N TRP A 485 71.57 1.12 23.63
CA TRP A 485 70.29 0.54 23.17
C TRP A 485 69.85 0.96 21.75
N ALA A 486 70.65 1.74 21.03
CA ALA A 486 70.33 2.25 19.69
C ALA A 486 70.79 1.33 18.53
N GLY A 487 71.01 0.05 18.79
CA GLY A 487 71.39 -0.96 17.78
C GLY A 487 70.51 -2.20 17.88
N PHE A 488 70.00 -2.66 16.74
CA PHE A 488 69.10 -3.81 16.52
C PHE A 488 67.61 -3.61 16.88
N GLY A 489 66.81 -3.38 15.83
CA GLY A 489 65.85 -4.42 15.42
C GLY A 489 64.41 -4.39 15.96
N SER A 490 63.51 -3.91 15.09
CA SER A 490 62.13 -4.42 14.86
C SER A 490 61.00 -4.22 15.89
N ALA A 491 59.83 -3.92 15.31
CA ALA A 491 58.45 -4.13 15.79
C ALA A 491 57.90 -3.29 16.97
N GLY A 492 56.85 -2.51 16.67
CA GLY A 492 55.66 -2.40 17.52
C GLY A 492 55.55 -1.25 18.54
N LEU A 493 54.95 -0.14 18.09
CA LEU A 493 53.93 0.71 18.78
C LEU A 493 54.07 1.16 20.26
N VAL A 494 53.41 2.31 20.55
CA VAL A 494 53.12 2.92 21.89
C VAL A 494 54.32 3.73 22.46
N THR A 495 54.24 5.02 22.86
CA THR A 495 53.11 5.89 23.30
C THR A 495 53.34 7.41 23.06
N ALA A 496 52.26 8.12 22.70
CA ALA A 496 51.72 9.38 23.29
C ALA A 496 52.56 10.63 23.71
N PHE A 497 52.05 11.79 23.25
CA PHE A 497 51.87 13.10 23.92
C PHE A 497 53.05 13.93 24.48
N VAL A 498 53.27 15.11 23.87
CA VAL A 498 53.38 16.44 24.56
C VAL A 498 52.75 17.51 23.65
N ILE A 499 52.00 18.45 24.23
CA ILE A 499 51.51 19.68 23.58
C ILE A 499 52.44 20.85 23.95
N SER A 500 52.79 21.71 22.98
CA SER A 500 53.24 23.08 23.26
C SER A 500 53.07 23.99 22.03
N GLU A 501 52.37 25.12 22.20
CA GLU A 501 52.32 26.28 21.30
C GLU A 501 53.70 26.88 20.92
N ILE A 502 53.65 27.93 20.07
CA ILE A 502 54.68 28.95 19.71
C ILE A 502 55.42 28.66 18.39
N VAL A 503 55.52 29.54 17.38
CA VAL A 503 54.77 30.76 16.98
C VAL A 503 55.29 31.21 15.58
N LYS A 504 54.45 31.84 14.73
CA LYS A 504 54.82 32.63 13.51
C LYS A 504 55.55 31.87 12.35
N ASP A 505 55.57 32.32 11.09
CA ASP A 505 55.23 33.63 10.46
C ASP A 505 54.51 33.45 9.10
N GLN A 506 53.86 34.52 8.63
CA GLN A 506 53.51 34.80 7.22
C GLN A 506 54.56 35.79 6.62
N PRO A 507 54.53 36.23 5.34
CA PRO A 507 53.69 35.87 4.18
C PRO A 507 54.52 35.61 2.88
N SER A 508 53.84 35.28 1.77
CA SER A 508 53.99 36.03 0.50
C SER A 508 52.82 35.77 -0.46
N THR A 509 52.41 36.82 -1.18
CA THR A 509 51.28 36.85 -2.13
C THR A 509 51.78 36.86 -3.59
N ASP A 510 50.87 37.13 -4.54
CA ASP A 510 51.09 37.58 -5.93
C ASP A 510 51.36 36.46 -6.97
N ASN A 511 50.96 36.52 -8.25
CA ASN A 511 49.98 37.29 -9.06
C ASN A 511 49.98 36.67 -10.51
N LEU A 512 49.06 36.86 -11.48
CA LEU A 512 47.79 37.61 -11.65
C LEU A 512 47.00 37.01 -12.86
N THR A 513 46.03 37.78 -13.42
CA THR A 513 45.33 37.64 -14.73
C THR A 513 44.24 36.56 -14.84
N GLU A 514 42.94 36.87 -15.00
CA GLU A 514 42.23 37.70 -16.02
C GLU A 514 42.37 37.20 -17.47
N SER A 515 41.41 37.31 -18.38
CA SER A 515 39.95 37.56 -18.36
C SER A 515 39.47 37.57 -19.83
N THR A 516 38.32 36.99 -20.18
CA THR A 516 37.21 37.67 -20.90
C THR A 516 36.18 36.76 -21.62
N LYS A 517 34.91 37.05 -21.31
CA LYS A 517 33.72 37.14 -22.20
C LYS A 517 33.06 35.87 -22.77
N SER A 518 31.73 35.98 -22.80
CA SER A 518 30.70 34.98 -23.15
C SER A 518 30.14 35.18 -24.58
N PRO A 519 29.24 34.29 -25.02
CA PRO A 519 27.84 34.73 -25.13
C PRO A 519 26.75 33.69 -24.75
N THR A 520 25.68 34.22 -24.17
CA THR A 520 24.23 33.87 -24.23
C THR A 520 23.76 32.45 -24.60
N PRO A 521 22.85 31.86 -23.79
CA PRO A 521 21.79 30.97 -24.23
C PRO A 521 20.41 31.67 -24.27
N GLN A 522 19.58 31.32 -25.26
CA GLN A 522 18.23 31.86 -25.45
C GLN A 522 17.20 31.27 -24.48
N SER A 523 16.10 32.00 -24.29
CA SER A 523 14.94 31.66 -23.46
C SER A 523 14.29 30.30 -23.80
N LYS A 524 14.08 29.48 -22.77
CA LYS A 524 13.06 28.41 -22.73
C LYS A 524 11.85 28.91 -21.92
N PRO A 525 10.63 28.37 -22.13
CA PRO A 525 9.39 29.04 -21.73
C PRO A 525 9.20 29.06 -20.21
N GLU A 526 8.63 30.16 -19.72
CA GLU A 526 8.23 30.33 -18.33
C GLU A 526 7.14 29.33 -17.96
N SER A 527 7.47 28.37 -17.09
CA SER A 527 6.46 27.72 -16.27
C SER A 527 5.89 28.76 -15.31
N LYS A 528 4.57 28.95 -15.31
CA LYS A 528 3.90 29.87 -14.38
C LYS A 528 3.97 29.30 -12.97
N THR A 529 5.00 29.67 -12.22
CA THR A 529 5.09 29.36 -10.78
C THR A 529 4.17 30.31 -10.02
N THR A 530 2.95 29.86 -9.72
CA THR A 530 2.01 30.56 -8.82
C THR A 530 2.51 30.47 -7.38
N HIS A 531 3.36 31.43 -6.99
CA HIS A 531 3.79 31.58 -5.60
C HIS A 531 2.64 32.09 -4.73
N ILE A 532 2.28 31.34 -3.69
CA ILE A 532 1.21 31.72 -2.75
C ILE A 532 1.62 32.99 -2.00
N SER A 533 0.88 34.08 -2.22
CA SER A 533 0.98 35.31 -1.42
C SER A 533 0.18 35.17 -0.12
N VAL A 534 0.74 35.63 0.99
CA VAL A 534 0.07 35.62 2.33
C VAL A 534 -1.15 36.55 2.38
N ASP A 535 -1.23 37.50 1.44
CA ASP A 535 -2.33 38.46 1.31
C ASP A 535 -3.55 37.89 0.54
N GLU A 536 -3.41 36.74 -0.12
CA GLU A 536 -4.48 36.08 -0.90
C GLU A 536 -5.17 34.92 -0.14
N LEU A 537 -4.91 34.78 1.16
CA LEU A 537 -5.47 33.70 1.98
C LEU A 537 -6.94 33.98 2.37
N ASP A 538 -7.81 33.01 2.07
CA ASP A 538 -9.18 32.94 2.59
C ASP A 538 -9.22 32.82 4.12
N ALA A 539 -10.36 33.11 4.73
CA ALA A 539 -10.59 32.93 6.16
C ALA A 539 -11.87 32.14 6.44
N PHE A 540 -11.79 31.18 7.37
CA PHE A 540 -12.95 30.46 7.90
C PHE A 540 -13.12 30.71 9.40
N LYS A 541 -14.37 30.69 9.86
CA LYS A 541 -14.74 30.84 11.27
C LYS A 541 -15.13 29.49 11.85
N PHE A 542 -14.82 29.28 13.12
CA PHE A 542 -15.13 28.06 13.86
C PHE A 542 -15.28 28.38 15.36
N GLU A 543 -15.88 27.46 16.10
CA GLU A 543 -15.93 27.52 17.56
C GLU A 543 -14.92 26.51 18.13
N THR A 544 -14.22 26.90 19.21
CA THR A 544 -13.40 26.01 20.03
C THR A 544 -14.05 25.83 21.40
N VAL A 545 -13.90 24.66 22.02
CA VAL A 545 -14.45 24.37 23.36
C VAL A 545 -13.34 24.02 24.35
N MET A 546 -13.57 24.34 25.63
CA MET A 546 -12.78 23.81 26.74
C MET A 546 -13.69 23.01 27.69
N VAL A 547 -13.17 21.93 28.27
CA VAL A 547 -13.85 21.07 29.24
C VAL A 547 -13.11 20.97 30.58
N ASP A 548 -13.86 20.70 31.64
CA ASP A 548 -13.31 20.35 32.95
C ASP A 548 -12.89 18.87 33.04
N GLN A 549 -12.50 18.40 34.22
CA GLN A 549 -12.10 17.01 34.46
C GLN A 549 -13.23 15.98 34.33
N LYS A 550 -14.49 16.40 34.19
CA LYS A 550 -15.65 15.54 33.92
C LYS A 550 -16.06 15.54 32.44
N GLY A 551 -15.38 16.32 31.60
CA GLY A 551 -15.78 16.53 30.21
C GLY A 551 -16.97 17.50 30.06
N GLU A 552 -17.35 18.25 31.10
CA GLU A 552 -18.38 19.28 31.00
C GLU A 552 -17.79 20.54 30.35
N ILE A 553 -18.48 21.12 29.35
CA ILE A 553 -17.98 22.30 28.62
C ILE A 553 -18.04 23.54 29.51
N VAL A 554 -16.86 24.12 29.80
CA VAL A 554 -16.69 25.31 30.63
C VAL A 554 -16.43 26.59 29.83
N GLU A 555 -15.93 26.47 28.60
CA GLU A 555 -15.70 27.62 27.71
C GLU A 555 -16.10 27.27 26.27
N ARG A 556 -16.64 28.27 25.55
CA ARG A 556 -16.78 28.29 24.10
C ARG A 556 -16.21 29.60 23.57
N ALA A 557 -15.39 29.53 22.53
CA ALA A 557 -14.80 30.72 21.92
C ALA A 557 -14.92 30.66 20.40
N ASN A 558 -15.47 31.72 19.80
CA ASN A 558 -15.44 31.91 18.36
C ASN A 558 -14.04 32.35 17.92
N LYS A 559 -13.48 31.66 16.94
CA LYS A 559 -12.15 31.88 16.36
C LYS A 559 -12.26 31.98 14.83
N GLN A 560 -11.17 32.38 14.21
CA GLN A 560 -11.00 32.35 12.75
C GLN A 560 -9.55 31.98 12.42
N ALA A 561 -9.35 31.29 11.30
CA ALA A 561 -8.02 30.97 10.78
C ALA A 561 -7.96 31.30 9.29
N LYS A 562 -6.75 31.67 8.83
CA LYS A 562 -6.45 31.87 7.41
C LYS A 562 -6.07 30.55 6.77
N PHE A 563 -6.44 30.34 5.51
CA PHE A 563 -6.11 29.12 4.77
C PHE A 563 -6.05 29.37 3.26
N PHE A 564 -5.53 28.41 2.51
CA PHE A 564 -5.74 28.32 1.06
C PHE A 564 -6.23 26.92 0.68
N LYS A 565 -6.68 26.77 -0.56
CA LYS A 565 -7.05 25.48 -1.16
C LYS A 565 -6.03 25.14 -2.23
N GLU A 566 -5.37 24.00 -2.07
CA GLU A 566 -4.55 23.42 -3.14
C GLU A 566 -5.44 22.51 -4.00
N ASP A 567 -5.44 22.73 -5.32
CA ASP A 567 -6.22 21.93 -6.26
C ASP A 567 -5.45 20.63 -6.55
N LEU A 568 -6.00 19.51 -6.09
CA LEU A 568 -5.43 18.19 -6.36
C LEU A 568 -5.95 17.60 -7.67
N GLY A 569 -6.84 18.26 -8.40
CA GLY A 569 -7.50 17.74 -9.60
C GLY A 569 -8.89 17.16 -9.33
N ASN A 570 -9.69 16.99 -10.38
CA ASN A 570 -11.04 16.40 -10.33
C ASN A 570 -11.98 17.02 -9.28
N SER A 571 -11.83 18.32 -8.99
CA SER A 571 -12.53 19.09 -7.94
C SER A 571 -12.18 18.69 -6.49
N ILE A 572 -11.19 17.83 -6.29
CA ILE A 572 -10.67 17.43 -4.97
C ILE A 572 -9.66 18.48 -4.53
N ASN A 573 -9.88 19.05 -3.35
CA ASN A 573 -9.06 20.13 -2.81
C ASN A 573 -8.43 19.72 -1.47
N LEU A 574 -7.25 20.26 -1.19
CA LEU A 574 -6.56 20.15 0.10
C LEU A 574 -6.56 21.51 0.81
N GLU A 575 -7.29 21.63 1.91
CA GLU A 575 -7.36 22.87 2.70
C GLU A 575 -6.15 23.00 3.64
N MET A 576 -5.34 24.04 3.41
CA MET A 576 -4.06 24.26 4.09
C MET A 576 -4.13 25.50 4.99
N VAL A 577 -4.16 25.28 6.31
CA VAL A 577 -4.35 26.31 7.33
C VAL A 577 -3.02 26.97 7.69
N SER A 578 -3.02 28.29 7.81
CA SER A 578 -1.84 29.08 8.20
C SER A 578 -1.58 28.96 9.70
N ILE A 579 -0.45 28.36 10.06
CA ILE A 579 0.00 28.16 11.43
C ILE A 579 1.03 29.24 11.79
N PRO A 580 0.76 30.10 12.80
CA PRO A 580 1.68 31.15 13.18
C PRO A 580 2.95 30.55 13.80
N GLY A 581 4.12 31.15 13.54
CA GLY A 581 5.34 30.78 14.25
C GLY A 581 5.31 31.22 15.72
N GLY A 582 6.01 30.51 16.59
CA GLY A 582 6.00 30.80 18.03
C GLY A 582 6.93 29.90 18.85
N LYS A 583 6.80 30.00 20.17
CA LYS A 583 7.51 29.16 21.14
C LYS A 583 6.53 28.33 21.95
N PHE A 584 6.91 27.10 22.30
CA PHE A 584 6.13 26.25 23.20
C PHE A 584 7.02 25.29 24.00
N MET A 585 6.45 24.72 25.06
CA MET A 585 7.07 23.62 25.80
C MET A 585 6.66 22.28 25.18
N MET A 586 7.61 21.61 24.54
CA MET A 586 7.45 20.29 23.94
C MET A 586 7.65 19.19 24.99
N GLY A 587 6.83 18.14 24.92
CA GLY A 587 6.85 17.02 25.87
C GLY A 587 5.98 17.21 27.12
N SER A 588 6.07 16.25 28.04
CA SER A 588 5.28 16.23 29.26
C SER A 588 6.00 16.89 30.45
N PRO A 589 5.27 17.57 31.35
CA PRO A 589 5.83 18.09 32.60
C PRO A 589 6.44 16.99 33.47
N GLU A 590 7.35 17.38 34.38
CA GLU A 590 7.94 16.48 35.35
C GLU A 590 6.87 15.74 36.18
N GLY A 591 7.05 14.44 36.40
CA GLY A 591 6.08 13.58 37.07
C GLY A 591 4.84 13.20 36.22
N LYS A 592 4.70 13.69 34.98
CA LYS A 592 3.65 13.31 34.03
C LYS A 592 4.24 12.66 32.76
N GLY A 593 3.42 11.90 32.04
CA GLY A 593 3.77 11.30 30.74
C GLY A 593 4.81 10.18 30.81
N GLN A 594 5.03 9.53 29.66
CA GLN A 594 6.05 8.50 29.49
C GLN A 594 7.47 9.10 29.42
N ASP A 595 8.50 8.29 29.61
CA ASP A 595 9.89 8.77 29.59
C ASP A 595 10.36 9.23 28.20
N SER A 596 9.75 8.71 27.14
CA SER A 596 9.91 9.20 25.77
C SER A 596 9.47 10.64 25.58
N GLU A 597 8.60 11.17 26.46
CA GLU A 597 8.05 12.52 26.40
C GLU A 597 8.91 13.54 27.19
N LYS A 598 10.07 13.12 27.70
CA LYS A 598 10.92 13.88 28.64
C LYS A 598 12.34 14.03 28.08
N PRO A 599 13.12 15.04 28.50
CA PRO A 599 12.72 16.18 29.33
C PRO A 599 11.81 17.14 28.56
N GLN A 600 10.94 17.84 29.29
CA GLN A 600 10.20 18.96 28.71
C GLN A 600 11.17 20.09 28.34
N HIS A 601 11.02 20.67 27.15
CA HIS A 601 11.96 21.68 26.66
C HIS A 601 11.27 22.72 25.76
N GLU A 602 11.84 23.94 25.72
CA GLU A 602 11.35 24.99 24.83
C GLU A 602 11.80 24.74 23.39
N VAL A 603 10.86 24.81 22.45
CA VAL A 603 11.10 24.74 21.00
C VAL A 603 10.51 25.99 20.33
N THR A 604 11.23 26.54 19.36
CA THR A 604 10.78 27.66 18.51
C THR A 604 10.40 27.12 17.13
N VAL A 605 9.14 27.28 16.73
CA VAL A 605 8.61 26.83 15.43
C VAL A 605 8.41 28.03 14.51
N GLN A 606 8.85 27.93 13.26
CA GLN A 606 8.65 28.96 12.23
C GLN A 606 7.20 28.93 11.69
N PRO A 607 6.68 30.00 11.06
CA PRO A 607 5.38 29.95 10.40
C PRO A 607 5.35 28.94 9.24
N PHE A 608 4.27 28.18 9.13
CA PHE A 608 4.06 27.16 8.09
C PHE A 608 2.57 27.01 7.77
N PHE A 609 2.24 26.22 6.75
CA PHE A 609 0.88 25.77 6.49
C PHE A 609 0.73 24.29 6.84
N MET A 610 -0.40 23.90 7.43
CA MET A 610 -0.72 22.50 7.75
C MET A 610 -2.08 22.10 7.20
N GLY A 611 -2.22 20.85 6.76
CA GLY A 611 -3.50 20.29 6.37
C GLY A 611 -4.51 20.40 7.52
N LYS A 612 -5.65 21.05 7.22
CA LYS A 612 -6.77 21.26 8.15
C LYS A 612 -7.25 19.96 8.81
N PHE A 613 -7.17 18.89 8.02
CA PHE A 613 -7.57 17.53 8.32
C PHE A 613 -6.38 16.58 8.12
N GLN A 614 -6.56 15.33 8.56
CA GLN A 614 -5.83 14.18 8.02
C GLN A 614 -6.10 14.08 6.50
N ILE A 615 -5.15 13.56 5.72
CA ILE A 615 -5.36 13.34 4.28
C ILE A 615 -6.52 12.37 4.10
N THR A 616 -7.51 12.74 3.28
CA THR A 616 -8.68 11.88 3.05
C THR A 616 -8.42 10.82 2.00
N GLN A 617 -9.24 9.77 1.97
CA GLN A 617 -9.15 8.73 0.96
C GLN A 617 -9.32 9.25 -0.46
N ALA A 618 -10.21 10.23 -0.69
CA ALA A 618 -10.36 10.87 -1.99
C ALA A 618 -9.10 11.65 -2.41
N GLN A 619 -8.52 12.44 -1.50
CA GLN A 619 -7.27 13.16 -1.74
C GLN A 619 -6.11 12.20 -2.05
N TYR A 620 -5.97 11.13 -1.27
CA TYR A 620 -4.95 10.10 -1.49
C TYR A 620 -5.14 9.40 -2.84
N GLN A 621 -6.36 9.00 -3.17
CA GLN A 621 -6.67 8.28 -4.41
C GLN A 621 -6.39 9.12 -5.68
N GLU A 622 -6.70 10.42 -5.67
CA GLU A 622 -6.40 11.34 -6.78
C GLU A 622 -4.89 11.48 -7.05
N VAL A 623 -4.07 11.47 -6.00
CA VAL A 623 -2.61 11.66 -6.11
C VAL A 623 -1.88 10.34 -6.36
N MET A 624 -2.31 9.27 -5.69
CA MET A 624 -1.61 7.99 -5.66
C MET A 624 -2.13 7.00 -6.71
N ASN A 625 -3.36 7.19 -7.20
CA ASN A 625 -4.10 6.29 -8.10
C ASN A 625 -4.49 4.94 -7.47
N ASN A 626 -4.55 4.87 -6.13
CA ASN A 626 -5.05 3.73 -5.35
C ASN A 626 -5.65 4.20 -4.01
N ASN A 627 -6.40 3.32 -3.35
CA ASN A 627 -6.93 3.55 -1.99
C ASN A 627 -6.71 2.27 -1.14
N PRO A 628 -5.65 2.22 -0.31
CA PRO A 628 -5.31 1.02 0.46
C PRO A 628 -6.18 0.84 1.71
N SER A 629 -6.92 1.85 2.16
CA SER A 629 -7.54 1.90 3.49
C SER A 629 -8.53 0.77 3.77
N HIS A 630 -8.55 0.27 5.00
CA HIS A 630 -9.45 -0.79 5.43
C HIS A 630 -10.91 -0.32 5.52
N PHE A 631 -11.14 0.78 6.23
CA PHE A 631 -12.44 1.45 6.27
C PHE A 631 -12.61 2.25 4.99
N LYS A 632 -13.81 2.25 4.38
CA LYS A 632 -14.03 2.87 3.06
C LYS A 632 -14.98 4.06 3.14
N GLY A 633 -14.52 5.21 2.66
CA GLY A 633 -15.32 6.42 2.49
C GLY A 633 -14.46 7.61 2.08
N ASN A 634 -14.90 8.38 1.09
CA ASN A 634 -14.11 9.45 0.46
C ASN A 634 -13.54 10.48 1.45
N ASP A 635 -14.33 10.84 2.47
CA ASP A 635 -14.01 11.85 3.48
C ASP A 635 -13.52 11.23 4.80
N LEU A 636 -13.31 9.91 4.87
CA LEU A 636 -12.55 9.28 5.94
C LEU A 636 -11.06 9.59 5.73
N PRO A 637 -10.23 9.61 6.80
CA PRO A 637 -8.79 9.64 6.64
C PRO A 637 -8.32 8.42 5.85
N VAL A 638 -7.25 8.60 5.06
CA VAL A 638 -6.51 7.47 4.52
C VAL A 638 -5.75 6.79 5.66
N GLU A 639 -5.98 5.49 5.79
CA GLU A 639 -5.16 4.58 6.59
C GLU A 639 -4.65 3.41 5.74
N GLN A 640 -3.87 2.51 6.34
CA GLN A 640 -3.08 1.49 5.65
C GLN A 640 -2.06 2.10 4.65
N VAL A 641 -1.27 3.06 5.14
CA VAL A 641 -0.19 3.74 4.39
C VAL A 641 1.12 3.70 5.17
N SER A 642 2.22 3.33 4.50
CA SER A 642 3.57 3.39 5.08
C SER A 642 4.06 4.84 5.23
N TRP A 643 5.15 5.04 5.95
CA TRP A 643 5.83 6.34 6.01
C TRP A 643 6.34 6.74 4.63
N GLU A 644 6.90 5.80 3.87
CA GLU A 644 7.36 6.00 2.50
C GLU A 644 6.22 6.40 1.55
N ASP A 645 5.04 5.76 1.64
CA ASP A 645 3.87 6.12 0.82
C ASP A 645 3.37 7.54 1.14
N ALA A 646 3.39 7.93 2.42
CA ALA A 646 3.02 9.27 2.85
C ALA A 646 4.04 10.34 2.38
N VAL A 647 5.33 10.00 2.33
CA VAL A 647 6.39 10.83 1.73
C VAL A 647 6.24 10.90 0.20
N GLU A 648 5.91 9.80 -0.47
CA GLU A 648 5.66 9.77 -1.92
C GLU A 648 4.45 10.62 -2.28
N PHE A 649 3.36 10.57 -1.50
CA PHE A 649 2.22 11.49 -1.65
C PHE A 649 2.67 12.95 -1.59
N CYS A 650 3.46 13.31 -0.57
CA CYS A 650 4.02 14.67 -0.43
C CYS A 650 4.87 15.07 -1.64
N GLN A 651 5.68 14.16 -2.17
CA GLN A 651 6.49 14.41 -3.37
C GLN A 651 5.59 14.64 -4.59
N ARG A 652 4.61 13.78 -4.84
CA ARG A 652 3.71 13.90 -6.00
C ARG A 652 2.90 15.19 -5.99
N ILE A 653 2.35 15.61 -4.83
CA ILE A 653 1.67 16.92 -4.76
C ILE A 653 2.65 18.08 -4.92
N SER A 654 3.90 17.95 -4.46
CA SER A 654 4.92 18.98 -4.69
C SER A 654 5.28 19.13 -6.17
N GLU A 655 5.40 18.02 -6.89
CA GLU A 655 5.64 18.00 -8.34
C GLU A 655 4.44 18.53 -9.14
N LYS A 656 3.21 18.24 -8.69
CA LYS A 656 1.96 18.69 -9.34
C LYS A 656 1.70 20.20 -9.18
N THR A 657 2.04 20.76 -8.02
CA THR A 657 1.67 22.14 -7.61
C THR A 657 2.84 23.14 -7.70
N GLY A 658 4.08 22.66 -7.65
CA GLY A 658 5.28 23.49 -7.49
C GLY A 658 5.54 23.94 -6.05
N ASN A 659 4.59 23.73 -5.12
CA ASN A 659 4.74 24.01 -3.70
C ASN A 659 5.55 22.90 -3.00
N LYS A 660 6.16 23.21 -1.85
CA LYS A 660 7.02 22.24 -1.12
C LYS A 660 6.27 21.58 0.02
N TYR A 661 5.65 20.45 -0.28
CA TYR A 661 4.95 19.61 0.69
C TYR A 661 5.86 18.56 1.33
N ARG A 662 5.58 18.25 2.59
CA ARG A 662 6.22 17.17 3.37
C ARG A 662 5.33 16.75 4.54
N LEU A 663 5.74 15.69 5.23
CA LEU A 663 5.23 15.38 6.57
C LEU A 663 5.63 16.48 7.57
N PRO A 664 4.82 16.75 8.61
CA PRO A 664 5.21 17.63 9.70
C PRO A 664 6.46 17.08 10.41
N THR A 665 7.26 17.97 10.98
CA THR A 665 8.20 17.55 12.02
C THR A 665 7.42 17.22 13.29
N GLU A 666 7.99 16.41 14.17
CA GLU A 666 7.36 16.07 15.45
C GLU A 666 7.07 17.34 16.29
N ALA A 667 7.99 18.31 16.25
CA ALA A 667 7.84 19.60 16.91
C ALA A 667 6.71 20.46 16.30
N GLU A 668 6.63 20.51 14.97
CA GLU A 668 5.51 21.19 14.27
C GLU A 668 4.17 20.54 14.61
N TRP A 669 4.11 19.20 14.65
CA TRP A 669 2.90 18.47 14.98
C TRP A 669 2.44 18.78 16.41
N GLU A 670 3.33 18.70 17.41
CA GLU A 670 2.93 18.95 18.80
C GLU A 670 2.57 20.42 19.04
N TYR A 671 3.30 21.35 18.44
CA TYR A 671 2.98 22.78 18.46
C TYR A 671 1.58 23.05 17.88
N ALA A 672 1.31 22.49 16.70
CA ALA A 672 0.04 22.62 16.00
C ALA A 672 -1.11 21.96 16.77
N CYS A 673 -0.87 20.79 17.37
CA CYS A 673 -1.85 20.07 18.19
C CYS A 673 -2.27 20.87 19.42
N ARG A 674 -1.28 21.37 20.19
CA ARG A 674 -1.50 22.18 21.40
C ARG A 674 -2.23 23.49 21.13
N ALA A 675 -1.95 24.14 20.00
CA ALA A 675 -2.54 25.44 19.62
C ALA A 675 -2.65 26.41 20.81
N VAL A 676 -1.49 26.73 21.39
CA VAL A 676 -1.24 27.56 22.59
C VAL A 676 -1.65 26.99 23.97
N THR A 677 -2.24 25.80 24.08
CA THR A 677 -2.54 25.21 25.41
C THR A 677 -1.35 24.43 26.01
N THR A 678 -1.32 24.38 27.35
CA THR A 678 -0.36 23.58 28.14
C THR A 678 -0.97 22.33 28.74
N THR A 679 -2.29 22.16 28.61
CA THR A 679 -3.10 21.04 29.09
C THR A 679 -2.82 19.75 28.28
N PRO A 680 -3.25 18.56 28.76
CA PRO A 680 -3.03 17.29 28.05
C PRO A 680 -3.67 17.25 26.64
N PHE A 681 -4.80 17.93 26.46
CA PHE A 681 -5.51 18.08 25.18
C PHE A 681 -5.78 19.56 24.89
N HIS A 682 -6.02 19.95 23.65
CA HIS A 682 -6.29 21.35 23.29
C HIS A 682 -7.60 21.88 23.88
N PHE A 683 -8.54 21.00 24.24
CA PHE A 683 -9.80 21.32 24.91
C PHE A 683 -9.73 21.16 26.45
N GLY A 684 -8.55 20.93 27.05
CA GLY A 684 -8.37 20.99 28.50
C GLY A 684 -7.84 19.71 29.16
N GLU A 685 -8.29 19.45 30.39
CA GLU A 685 -7.72 18.42 31.28
C GLU A 685 -8.18 16.99 30.97
N THR A 686 -9.23 16.80 30.16
CA THR A 686 -9.69 15.46 29.74
C THR A 686 -10.26 15.44 28.32
N ILE A 687 -10.58 14.25 27.82
CA ILE A 687 -11.08 13.95 26.48
C ILE A 687 -12.39 13.17 26.57
N THR A 688 -13.35 13.44 25.66
CA THR A 688 -14.60 12.67 25.56
C THR A 688 -14.85 12.24 24.12
N THR A 689 -15.65 11.20 23.90
CA THR A 689 -15.98 10.69 22.55
C THR A 689 -16.85 11.65 21.71
N ASN A 690 -17.23 12.81 22.27
CA ASN A 690 -17.87 13.91 21.56
C ASN A 690 -16.87 14.96 21.04
N LEU A 691 -15.60 14.87 21.45
CA LEU A 691 -14.51 15.77 21.07
C LEU A 691 -13.43 15.05 20.22
N ALA A 692 -13.51 13.72 20.13
CA ALA A 692 -12.53 12.87 19.46
C ALA A 692 -13.08 11.47 19.14
N ASN A 693 -12.37 10.75 18.27
CA ASN A 693 -12.62 9.34 17.96
C ASN A 693 -11.46 8.46 18.50
N TYR A 694 -11.73 7.68 19.55
CA TYR A 694 -10.79 6.81 20.26
C TYR A 694 -11.55 5.65 20.97
N ASP A 695 -10.85 4.79 21.73
CA ASP A 695 -11.51 3.75 22.55
C ASP A 695 -12.24 4.35 23.77
N GLY A 696 -13.51 4.68 23.56
CA GLY A 696 -14.44 5.20 24.57
C GLY A 696 -14.74 4.28 25.77
N ASN A 697 -14.27 3.02 25.78
CA ASN A 697 -14.41 2.17 26.97
C ASN A 697 -13.48 2.59 28.11
N ASN A 698 -12.50 3.46 27.84
CA ASN A 698 -11.53 3.92 28.81
C ASN A 698 -11.65 5.43 29.03
N THR A 699 -11.42 5.86 30.27
CA THR A 699 -11.41 7.28 30.66
C THR A 699 -9.99 7.71 31.01
N PHE A 700 -9.71 9.00 30.86
CA PHE A 700 -8.48 9.68 31.22
C PHE A 700 -8.57 10.31 32.62
N ALA A 701 -9.71 10.91 32.96
CA ALA A 701 -9.95 11.57 34.23
C ALA A 701 -11.29 11.13 34.86
N SER A 702 -12.20 12.07 35.14
CA SER A 702 -13.50 11.83 35.80
C SER A 702 -14.70 11.97 34.84
N GLU A 703 -14.45 12.02 33.54
CA GLU A 703 -15.49 12.02 32.52
C GLU A 703 -16.19 10.66 32.40
N PRO A 704 -17.44 10.61 31.90
CA PRO A 704 -18.10 9.34 31.63
C PRO A 704 -17.45 8.57 30.48
N GLN A 705 -17.50 7.24 30.55
CA GLN A 705 -17.23 6.36 29.40
C GLN A 705 -18.13 6.74 28.21
N GLY A 706 -17.59 6.59 27.00
CA GLY A 706 -18.22 7.03 25.77
C GLY A 706 -18.35 5.92 24.72
N GLU A 707 -18.66 6.33 23.50
CA GLU A 707 -18.84 5.43 22.36
C GLU A 707 -17.49 4.96 21.79
N TYR A 708 -17.16 3.67 21.90
CA TYR A 708 -16.08 3.07 21.10
C TYR A 708 -16.59 2.67 19.72
N ARG A 709 -16.34 3.53 18.73
CA ARG A 709 -16.87 3.42 17.35
C ARG A 709 -16.30 2.26 16.54
N LYS A 710 -15.11 1.78 16.89
CA LYS A 710 -14.40 0.67 16.23
C LYS A 710 -14.08 0.87 14.73
N GLN A 711 -14.07 2.12 14.29
CA GLN A 711 -13.74 2.53 12.92
C GLN A 711 -13.31 4.00 12.89
N THR A 712 -12.68 4.41 11.78
CA THR A 712 -12.45 5.83 11.49
C THR A 712 -13.76 6.59 11.26
N THR A 713 -13.71 7.91 11.45
CA THR A 713 -14.82 8.84 11.23
C THR A 713 -14.44 9.85 10.15
N THR A 714 -15.43 10.44 9.50
CA THR A 714 -15.25 11.56 8.56
C THR A 714 -14.39 12.65 9.19
N VAL A 715 -13.38 13.14 8.47
CA VAL A 715 -12.51 14.20 8.98
C VAL A 715 -13.31 15.45 9.28
N GLY A 716 -12.95 16.17 10.35
CA GLY A 716 -13.67 17.35 10.78
C GLY A 716 -14.99 17.09 11.53
N SER A 717 -15.27 15.85 11.93
CA SER A 717 -16.48 15.52 12.72
C SER A 717 -16.50 16.12 14.13
N PHE A 718 -15.34 16.55 14.65
CA PHE A 718 -15.16 17.04 16.02
C PHE A 718 -14.77 18.52 16.05
N THR A 719 -14.70 19.11 17.24
CA THR A 719 -14.32 20.52 17.41
C THR A 719 -12.83 20.74 17.06
N PRO A 720 -12.49 21.78 16.30
CA PRO A 720 -11.10 22.12 16.02
C PRO A 720 -10.41 22.81 17.20
N ASN A 721 -9.08 22.84 17.16
CA ASN A 721 -8.27 23.60 18.11
C ASN A 721 -8.17 25.09 17.74
N ALA A 722 -7.46 25.90 18.56
CA ALA A 722 -7.37 27.34 18.38
C ALA A 722 -6.66 27.81 17.09
N PHE A 723 -5.98 26.92 16.35
CA PHE A 723 -5.44 27.19 15.02
C PHE A 723 -6.39 26.78 13.89
N GLY A 724 -7.52 26.14 14.18
CA GLY A 724 -8.48 25.68 13.17
C GLY A 724 -8.17 24.29 12.60
N LEU A 725 -7.32 23.52 13.29
CA LEU A 725 -6.99 22.14 12.93
C LEU A 725 -7.92 21.15 13.61
N TYR A 726 -8.33 20.14 12.86
CA TYR A 726 -9.26 19.10 13.28
C TYR A 726 -8.53 17.76 13.50
N ASP A 727 -9.18 16.88 14.27
CA ASP A 727 -8.77 15.48 14.48
C ASP A 727 -7.37 15.30 15.12
N MET A 728 -6.84 16.32 15.79
CA MET A 728 -5.51 16.32 16.43
C MET A 728 -5.38 15.38 17.67
N HIS A 729 -6.46 14.67 18.04
CA HIS A 729 -6.55 13.79 19.22
C HIS A 729 -7.31 12.49 18.91
N GLY A 730 -6.99 11.81 17.82
CA GLY A 730 -7.54 10.50 17.50
C GLY A 730 -7.82 10.30 16.01
N ASN A 731 -8.81 9.47 15.72
CA ASN A 731 -9.16 9.00 14.38
C ASN A 731 -8.07 8.09 13.78
N VAL A 732 -6.91 8.64 13.41
CA VAL A 732 -5.72 7.88 12.99
C VAL A 732 -4.44 8.50 13.56
N TRP A 733 -3.47 7.66 13.90
CA TRP A 733 -2.10 8.11 14.19
C TRP A 733 -1.49 8.73 12.94
N GLU A 734 -0.69 9.77 13.11
CA GLU A 734 -0.16 10.56 11.99
C GLU A 734 1.36 10.49 11.89
N TRP A 735 1.86 10.09 10.72
CA TRP A 735 3.29 10.06 10.41
C TRP A 735 3.97 11.45 10.51
N CYS A 736 5.07 11.50 11.24
CA CYS A 736 5.98 12.65 11.31
C CYS A 736 7.29 12.34 10.55
N GLN A 737 8.05 13.37 10.16
CA GLN A 737 9.30 13.22 9.41
C GLN A 737 10.43 12.54 10.24
N ASP A 738 10.39 12.74 11.55
CA ASP A 738 11.42 12.44 12.54
C ASP A 738 11.71 10.95 12.75
N ASN A 739 12.97 10.65 13.06
CA ASN A 739 13.37 9.33 13.53
C ASN A 739 13.01 9.20 15.01
N TRP A 740 12.59 8.00 15.43
CA TRP A 740 12.33 7.74 16.84
C TRP A 740 13.60 7.87 17.70
N HIS A 741 13.45 8.56 18.82
CA HIS A 741 14.45 8.65 19.90
C HIS A 741 13.74 8.38 21.23
N ASP A 742 14.34 7.58 22.11
CA ASP A 742 13.69 7.09 23.35
C ASP A 742 13.44 8.17 24.42
N ASN A 743 13.89 9.41 24.19
CA ASN A 743 13.67 10.61 25.00
C ASN A 743 13.93 11.88 24.14
N TYR A 744 13.86 13.07 24.74
CA TYR A 744 14.19 14.37 24.13
C TYR A 744 15.58 14.92 24.52
N GLU A 745 16.49 14.09 25.03
CA GLU A 745 17.85 14.55 25.34
C GLU A 745 18.59 14.91 24.05
N ASN A 746 18.93 16.20 23.91
CA ASN A 746 19.53 16.80 22.72
C ASN A 746 18.57 16.91 21.50
N ALA A 747 17.25 16.93 21.72
CA ALA A 747 16.27 17.24 20.68
C ALA A 747 16.51 18.63 20.04
N PRO A 748 16.23 18.81 18.73
CA PRO A 748 16.25 20.11 18.07
C PRO A 748 15.30 21.13 18.72
N LYS A 749 15.72 22.39 18.79
CA LYS A 749 14.95 23.48 19.45
C LYS A 749 14.42 24.55 18.48
N ASP A 750 14.58 24.33 17.18
CA ASP A 750 14.24 25.23 16.08
C ASP A 750 13.08 24.70 15.21
N GLY A 751 12.39 23.64 15.67
CA GLY A 751 11.29 23.00 14.96
C GLY A 751 11.73 22.08 13.82
N SER A 752 13.03 21.91 13.57
CA SER A 752 13.55 20.99 12.55
C SER A 752 13.36 19.52 12.94
N ALA A 753 13.27 18.64 11.94
CA ALA A 753 13.09 17.21 12.16
C ALA A 753 14.34 16.57 12.76
N TRP A 754 14.17 15.72 13.76
CA TRP A 754 15.24 14.98 14.41
C TRP A 754 15.64 13.74 13.59
N LEU A 755 16.54 13.95 12.63
CA LEU A 755 16.95 12.94 11.64
C LEU A 755 18.22 12.16 11.99
N SER A 756 18.78 12.32 13.19
CA SER A 756 19.86 11.45 13.70
C SER A 756 19.36 10.03 14.03
N GLY A 757 20.28 9.12 14.32
CA GLY A 757 19.97 7.74 14.70
C GLY A 757 19.84 6.77 13.52
N SER A 758 19.27 5.59 13.76
CA SER A 758 19.26 4.48 12.80
C SER A 758 18.22 4.61 11.67
N GLY A 759 17.30 5.57 11.74
CA GLY A 759 16.20 5.72 10.77
C GLY A 759 15.16 4.58 10.75
N SER A 760 15.42 3.47 11.45
CA SER A 760 14.63 2.23 11.40
C SER A 760 13.26 2.30 12.07
N LYS A 761 12.93 3.42 12.72
CA LYS A 761 11.65 3.69 13.37
C LYS A 761 11.31 5.15 13.14
N LYS A 762 10.06 5.43 12.82
CA LYS A 762 9.53 6.77 12.60
C LYS A 762 8.51 7.13 13.66
N VAL A 763 8.45 8.42 14.00
CA VAL A 763 7.49 8.95 14.97
C VAL A 763 6.09 8.99 14.35
N ILE A 764 5.10 8.58 15.14
CA ILE A 764 3.68 8.85 14.87
C ILE A 764 3.04 9.56 16.08
N ARG A 765 2.06 10.44 15.82
CA ARG A 765 1.40 11.28 16.83
C ARG A 765 -0.13 11.24 16.76
N GLY A 766 -0.80 11.64 17.85
CA GLY A 766 -2.24 11.96 17.88
C GLY A 766 -3.19 10.91 18.45
N GLY A 767 -2.81 9.63 18.52
CA GLY A 767 -3.77 8.57 18.81
C GLY A 767 -4.65 8.20 17.62
N SER A 768 -5.50 7.19 17.78
CA SER A 768 -6.37 6.64 16.73
C SER A 768 -7.72 6.19 17.27
N TRP A 769 -8.65 5.81 16.39
CA TRP A 769 -9.98 5.29 16.73
C TRP A 769 -9.98 4.14 17.76
N ASN A 770 -8.90 3.37 17.86
CA ASN A 770 -8.68 2.27 18.82
C ASN A 770 -7.64 2.56 19.92
N SER A 771 -7.11 3.78 20.00
CA SER A 771 -6.16 4.16 21.04
C SER A 771 -6.87 4.41 22.37
N LEU A 772 -6.15 4.17 23.46
CA LEU A 772 -6.57 4.61 24.79
C LEU A 772 -6.45 6.14 24.86
N PRO A 773 -7.26 6.83 25.68
CA PRO A 773 -7.24 8.29 25.74
C PRO A 773 -5.89 8.86 26.27
N ILE A 774 -5.14 8.07 27.04
CA ILE A 774 -3.76 8.38 27.47
C ILE A 774 -2.79 8.56 26.29
N ASP A 775 -3.05 7.93 25.15
CA ASP A 775 -2.22 7.99 23.95
C ASP A 775 -2.68 9.08 22.96
N CYS A 776 -3.85 9.68 23.19
CA CYS A 776 -4.41 10.77 22.38
C CYS A 776 -3.95 12.17 22.84
N ARG A 777 -3.15 12.28 23.91
CA ARG A 777 -2.64 13.56 24.44
C ARG A 777 -1.69 14.24 23.45
N SER A 778 -1.61 15.57 23.50
CA SER A 778 -0.71 16.36 22.66
C SER A 778 0.77 15.92 22.77
N ALA A 779 1.21 15.54 23.97
CA ALA A 779 2.59 15.11 24.25
C ALA A 779 2.85 13.60 24.00
N ALA A 780 1.80 12.80 23.76
CA ALA A 780 1.97 11.36 23.57
C ALA A 780 2.75 11.09 22.28
N ARG A 781 3.81 10.27 22.40
CA ARG A 781 4.64 9.84 21.28
C ARG A 781 4.51 8.34 21.11
N TYR A 782 4.39 7.88 19.88
CA TYR A 782 4.54 6.47 19.55
C TYR A 782 5.48 6.31 18.36
N PHE A 783 5.95 5.08 18.12
CA PHE A 783 6.77 4.76 16.96
C PHE A 783 6.26 3.51 16.27
N THR A 784 6.58 3.42 14.99
CA THR A 784 6.48 2.16 14.26
C THR A 784 7.57 2.09 13.19
N TYR A 785 7.75 0.91 12.61
CA TYR A 785 8.68 0.74 11.49
C TYR A 785 8.07 1.40 10.24
N PRO A 786 8.86 2.15 9.45
CA PRO A 786 8.33 2.96 8.36
C PRO A 786 7.58 2.12 7.32
N GLU A 787 8.04 0.89 7.06
CA GLU A 787 7.42 -0.09 6.14
C GLU A 787 6.01 -0.60 6.52
N ILE A 788 5.47 -0.26 7.70
CA ILE A 788 4.19 -0.82 8.16
C ILE A 788 3.02 -0.10 7.48
N ALA A 789 2.59 -0.63 6.33
CA ALA A 789 1.45 -0.17 5.55
C ALA A 789 0.11 -0.89 5.87
N PHE A 790 0.09 -1.97 6.67
CA PHE A 790 -1.13 -2.79 6.84
C PHE A 790 -1.98 -2.44 8.08
N ASN A 791 -1.62 -1.40 8.84
CA ASN A 791 -2.34 -1.01 10.05
C ASN A 791 -3.44 0.02 9.75
N ASN A 792 -4.69 -0.34 10.05
CA ASN A 792 -5.88 0.51 9.85
C ASN A 792 -6.07 1.61 10.91
N ALA A 793 -5.04 1.87 11.72
CA ALA A 793 -4.96 2.99 12.64
C ALA A 793 -3.91 4.04 12.24
N PHE A 794 -3.15 3.84 11.15
CA PHE A 794 -2.03 4.71 10.75
C PHE A 794 -2.34 5.45 9.45
N GLY A 795 -2.31 6.78 9.51
CA GLY A 795 -2.48 7.72 8.39
C GLY A 795 -1.50 8.89 8.51
N PHE A 796 -1.83 10.05 7.94
CA PHE A 796 -0.97 11.24 8.02
C PHE A 796 -1.72 12.54 7.68
N ARG A 797 -1.07 13.68 7.99
CA ARG A 797 -1.36 14.99 7.40
C ARG A 797 -0.08 15.59 6.83
N VAL A 798 -0.20 16.63 6.01
CA VAL A 798 0.92 17.29 5.35
C VAL A 798 1.11 18.73 5.80
N VAL A 799 2.32 19.24 5.60
CA VAL A 799 2.65 20.66 5.77
C VAL A 799 3.29 21.22 4.51
N CYS A 800 3.16 22.53 4.31
CA CYS A 800 3.83 23.28 3.25
C CYS A 800 4.54 24.51 3.86
N MET A 801 5.73 24.84 3.35
CA MET A 801 6.46 26.02 3.80
C MET A 801 5.85 27.30 3.21
N VAL A 802 5.81 28.38 4.01
CA VAL A 802 5.56 29.73 3.48
C VAL A 802 6.76 30.13 2.60
N PRO A 803 6.56 30.62 1.36
CA PRO A 803 7.63 31.21 0.58
C PRO A 803 8.28 32.36 1.36
N ARG A 804 9.61 32.31 1.55
CA ARG A 804 10.33 33.48 2.05
C ARG A 804 10.32 34.54 0.96
N ILE A 805 9.61 35.64 1.20
CA ILE A 805 9.86 36.90 0.49
C ILE A 805 11.27 37.34 0.93
N LEU A 806 12.21 37.33 -0.01
CA LEU A 806 13.59 37.80 0.15
C LEU A 806 13.73 39.22 -0.38
#